data_AF-A0A226MLU7-F1
#
_entry.id   AF-A0A226MLU7-F1
#
_cell.length_a   1.000
_cell.length_b   1.000
_cell.length_c   1.000
_cell.angle_alpha   90.00
_cell.angle_beta   90.00
_cell.angle_gamma   90.00
#
_symmetry.space_group_name_H-M   'P 1'
#
loop_
_entity.id
_entity.type
_entity.pdbx_description
1 polymer ?
#
loop_
_entity_poly.entity_id
_entity_poly.type
_entity_poly.pdbx_seq_one_letter_code
_entity_poly.pdbx_strand_id
1 'polypeptide(L)'
;MEEPDTEPPMTVSAGSAGRPGRTVPPLRCVALRYRAVPCRAVPCLTLLCRAFSSPAFPQVVPGADPARTQLCFEWGPAEMLLCETLFGRRGPGTPGRSAGPAPAPAPAGRVVAGGGDGRPGPSCVFVVRRDQDIYMETLRKLFNESHGIFVGLQRCAEEQSARARSAQLVQVSKNYRSVIRACMEDMHQAAISARDPALHSQYSIQVIRSHIRVSILSAMELIWNLCEILFVEAAPAGPLLLRLLDWVQLHICDVDNMVREVLSSENPSKHKLFWNVVDIFVLQGRMDEARHLLSKEASANPTSVNTCKVLDDLMKKMPVPSLGNTQTLTEMELKWQHWREECQRYLQDGTFASSPHMESICKILLGDENAILEKKELMTTWYHFLVTRLLYSHPTVKPMELRFYAQARDTVMLISSSLMHRKISVKCLLCFKCSIALSNWWFVAHLTDLLDHCKLLQSHNLYFGSNMREFLLLEYASGLFSHHSLWQLGVDYFDHCPEYGRVYLELHIERIPLSTEQKALKVLRICEQRQMHEQVRSICKIMAMKALRNNRVGSALSWSIRAKDAAFATLISDRFLKDYCERGCFSDLDLIDNLGPSMLLSDRLTFLGKYREFHRLYGEKRFSEAARLLLMLMTAHIAPCSFWMTLLTDALPLLEQKEVIFSAEQTYELMRCLEDLTAGKLDKQKLQDDDVETVKVEMLRLALARNLARVIVKEGTLEGS
;
A
#
# COMPACT_ATOMS: atom_id res chain seq x y z
N MET A 1 61.79 10.56 -3.48
CA MET A 1 61.28 11.66 -4.32
C MET A 1 60.00 11.17 -4.94
N GLU A 2 58.88 11.56 -4.34
CA GLU A 2 57.60 11.93 -4.95
C GLU A 2 56.62 12.10 -3.78
N GLU A 3 56.04 13.29 -3.72
CA GLU A 3 55.28 13.86 -2.59
C GLU A 3 53.87 13.27 -2.47
N PRO A 4 53.26 13.27 -1.26
CA PRO A 4 51.83 13.11 -1.08
C PRO A 4 51.13 14.48 -1.01
N ASP A 5 50.21 14.74 -1.93
CA ASP A 5 49.35 15.93 -1.93
C ASP A 5 48.34 15.89 -0.77
N THR A 6 48.51 16.84 0.13
CA THR A 6 47.61 17.25 1.22
C THR A 6 46.41 18.06 0.68
N GLU A 7 45.17 17.59 0.94
CA GLU A 7 43.98 18.44 0.86
C GLU A 7 43.83 19.32 2.12
N PRO A 8 43.36 20.58 2.00
CA PRO A 8 43.34 21.55 3.10
C PRO A 8 42.12 21.38 4.04
N PRO A 9 42.24 21.76 5.32
CA PRO A 9 41.13 21.71 6.26
C PRO A 9 40.20 22.92 6.09
N MET A 10 38.90 22.68 5.88
CA MET A 10 37.89 23.74 6.03
C MET A 10 37.43 23.82 7.49
N THR A 11 37.60 25.02 8.02
CA THR A 11 37.31 25.53 9.35
C THR A 11 35.84 25.39 9.73
N VAL A 12 35.59 24.76 10.89
CA VAL A 12 34.29 24.79 11.59
C VAL A 12 34.32 25.97 12.55
N SER A 13 33.50 27.00 12.33
CA SER A 13 33.25 28.02 13.35
C SER A 13 32.19 27.49 14.32
N ALA A 14 32.60 27.29 15.57
CA ALA A 14 31.73 27.01 16.68
C ALA A 14 31.07 28.32 17.15
N GLY A 15 29.74 28.37 17.12
CA GLY A 15 28.93 29.35 17.83
C GLY A 15 28.06 28.64 18.85
N SER A 16 28.48 28.65 20.11
CA SER A 16 27.73 28.14 21.26
C SER A 16 26.77 29.20 21.81
N ALA A 17 25.48 28.87 21.93
CA ALA A 17 24.59 29.44 22.95
C ALA A 17 23.41 28.47 23.18
N GLY A 18 23.32 27.93 24.39
CA GLY A 18 22.38 26.86 24.74
C GLY A 18 20.95 27.33 25.01
N ARG A 19 20.00 26.40 24.87
CA ARG A 19 18.73 26.30 25.62
C ARG A 19 18.18 24.86 25.49
N PRO A 20 17.65 24.25 26.57
CA PRO A 20 17.11 22.90 26.55
C PRO A 20 15.63 22.94 26.13
N GLY A 21 15.29 22.17 25.10
CA GLY A 21 13.92 22.01 24.62
C GLY A 21 13.91 21.06 23.44
N ARG A 22 13.81 19.75 23.69
CA ARG A 22 13.70 18.73 22.65
C ARG A 22 12.32 18.82 21.98
N THR A 23 12.20 19.69 20.99
CA THR A 23 11.30 19.48 19.86
C THR A 23 12.07 18.65 18.83
N VAL A 24 11.66 17.41 18.63
CA VAL A 24 12.10 16.58 17.50
C VAL A 24 11.74 17.35 16.23
N PRO A 25 12.68 17.66 15.32
CA PRO A 25 12.33 18.34 14.08
C PRO A 25 11.43 17.41 13.27
N PRO A 26 10.42 17.93 12.55
CA PRO A 26 9.70 17.10 11.61
C PRO A 26 10.73 16.60 10.60
N LEU A 27 10.82 15.28 10.44
CA LEU A 27 11.39 14.65 9.25
C LEU A 27 10.56 15.14 8.07
N ARG A 28 10.82 16.37 7.62
CA ARG A 28 10.56 16.79 6.26
C ARG A 28 11.17 15.69 5.42
N CYS A 29 10.36 15.07 4.57
CA CYS A 29 10.82 14.23 3.50
C CYS A 29 12.09 14.87 2.96
N VAL A 30 13.24 14.25 3.22
CA VAL A 30 14.40 14.44 2.37
C VAL A 30 13.93 13.80 1.07
N ALA A 31 13.21 14.58 0.27
CA ALA A 31 13.22 14.40 -1.16
C ALA A 31 14.70 14.49 -1.51
N LEU A 32 15.36 13.34 -1.56
CA LEU A 32 16.55 13.17 -2.34
C LEU A 32 16.11 13.51 -3.77
N ARG A 33 16.14 14.81 -4.07
CA ARG A 33 16.62 15.27 -5.35
C ARG A 33 18.03 14.71 -5.42
N TYR A 34 18.14 13.47 -5.88
CA TYR A 34 19.18 13.21 -6.85
C TYR A 34 18.98 14.30 -7.90
N ARG A 35 19.79 15.36 -7.82
CA ARG A 35 20.20 16.02 -9.05
C ARG A 35 20.61 14.85 -9.92
N ALA A 36 19.83 14.60 -10.97
CA ALA A 36 20.31 13.83 -12.08
C ALA A 36 21.62 14.51 -12.46
N VAL A 37 22.74 13.98 -11.97
CA VAL A 37 24.01 14.19 -12.62
C VAL A 37 23.71 13.68 -14.02
N PRO A 38 23.79 14.52 -15.07
CA PRO A 38 23.59 14.04 -16.41
C PRO A 38 24.75 13.10 -16.68
N CYS A 39 24.55 11.81 -16.38
CA CYS A 39 25.42 10.74 -16.83
C CYS A 39 25.26 10.70 -18.35
N ARG A 40 26.04 11.54 -19.04
CA ARG A 40 26.19 11.59 -20.50
C ARG A 40 26.89 10.35 -21.07
N ALA A 41 26.81 9.21 -20.39
CA ALA A 41 27.54 8.01 -20.77
C ALA A 41 26.75 6.72 -20.47
N VAL A 42 25.48 6.61 -20.90
CA VAL A 42 24.85 5.28 -21.02
C VAL A 42 23.81 5.23 -22.15
N PRO A 43 24.22 5.04 -23.42
CA PRO A 43 23.28 4.83 -24.54
C PRO A 43 22.53 3.49 -24.46
N CYS A 44 23.05 2.50 -23.70
CA CYS A 44 22.62 1.10 -23.78
C CYS A 44 21.44 0.71 -22.86
N LEU A 45 21.26 1.38 -21.71
CA LEU A 45 20.09 1.15 -20.82
C LEU A 45 18.81 1.80 -21.35
N THR A 46 18.93 2.70 -22.33
CA THR A 46 17.80 3.29 -23.04
C THR A 46 17.15 2.28 -23.98
N LEU A 47 17.83 1.20 -24.40
CA LEU A 47 17.30 0.26 -25.41
C LEU A 47 16.45 -0.89 -24.83
N LEU A 48 16.78 -1.45 -23.66
CA LEU A 48 15.86 -2.40 -22.99
C LEU A 48 14.74 -1.71 -22.24
N CYS A 49 15.01 -0.54 -21.68
CA CYS A 49 13.93 0.33 -21.25
C CYS A 49 13.12 0.78 -22.47
N ARG A 50 13.65 1.04 -23.67
CA ARG A 50 12.79 1.28 -24.86
C ARG A 50 12.01 0.05 -25.33
N ALA A 51 12.50 -1.16 -25.08
CA ALA A 51 11.82 -2.40 -25.47
C ALA A 51 10.71 -2.82 -24.49
N PHE A 52 10.87 -2.56 -23.18
CA PHE A 52 9.92 -2.97 -22.13
C PHE A 52 9.31 -1.82 -21.33
N SER A 53 9.95 -0.65 -21.31
CA SER A 53 9.21 0.57 -21.01
C SER A 53 8.47 0.91 -22.30
N SER A 54 7.14 0.80 -22.26
CA SER A 54 6.37 1.85 -22.90
C SER A 54 7.07 3.17 -22.52
N PRO A 55 7.28 4.13 -23.45
CA PRO A 55 7.67 5.45 -23.02
C PRO A 55 6.75 5.76 -21.84
N ALA A 56 7.32 6.20 -20.71
CA ALA A 56 6.52 6.91 -19.74
C ALA A 56 5.96 8.06 -20.57
N PHE A 57 4.79 7.82 -21.18
CA PHE A 57 4.11 8.81 -21.95
C PHE A 57 4.01 9.93 -20.94
N PRO A 58 4.60 11.12 -21.21
CA PRO A 58 4.41 12.24 -20.32
C PRO A 58 2.90 12.30 -20.11
N GLN A 59 2.47 12.02 -18.88
CA GLN A 59 1.05 11.86 -18.62
C GLN A 59 0.51 13.27 -18.71
N VAL A 60 -0.05 13.59 -19.88
CA VAL A 60 -0.62 14.90 -20.14
C VAL A 60 -1.78 15.03 -19.17
N VAL A 61 -1.68 15.98 -18.24
CA VAL A 61 -2.79 16.34 -17.36
C VAL A 61 -3.86 16.95 -18.26
N PRO A 62 -5.00 16.27 -18.46
CA PRO A 62 -5.98 16.70 -19.45
C PRO A 62 -6.47 18.11 -19.13
N GLY A 63 -6.29 19.05 -20.06
CA GLY A 63 -6.74 20.44 -19.92
C GLY A 63 -5.75 21.42 -19.28
N ALA A 64 -4.58 20.97 -18.80
CA ALA A 64 -3.52 21.87 -18.35
C ALA A 64 -2.75 22.41 -19.56
N ASP A 65 -2.67 23.74 -19.72
CA ASP A 65 -1.94 24.36 -20.83
C ASP A 65 -0.43 24.42 -20.53
N PRO A 66 0.42 23.64 -21.21
CA PRO A 66 1.86 23.64 -20.98
C PRO A 66 2.53 25.00 -21.30
N ALA A 67 1.83 25.92 -21.97
CA ALA A 67 2.32 27.27 -22.27
C ALA A 67 2.07 28.28 -21.12
N ARG A 68 1.28 27.94 -20.10
CA ARG A 68 1.07 28.82 -18.93
C ARG A 68 2.28 28.76 -18.00
N THR A 69 2.85 29.93 -17.70
CA THR A 69 4.19 30.09 -17.12
C THR A 69 4.35 29.72 -15.65
N GLN A 70 3.27 29.42 -14.91
CA GLN A 70 3.38 29.02 -13.51
C GLN A 70 2.32 27.97 -13.11
N LEU A 71 2.78 26.73 -13.00
CA LEU A 71 2.06 25.62 -12.40
C LEU A 71 2.45 25.51 -10.92
N CYS A 72 1.45 25.51 -10.03
CA CYS A 72 1.61 25.18 -8.64
C CYS A 72 1.10 23.75 -8.42
N PHE A 73 1.79 22.98 -7.58
CA PHE A 73 1.35 21.66 -7.18
C PHE A 73 1.44 21.50 -5.66
N GLU A 74 0.46 20.83 -5.08
CA GLU A 74 0.43 20.47 -3.68
C GLU A 74 0.12 18.97 -3.55
N TRP A 75 0.94 18.28 -2.75
CA TRP A 75 0.73 16.87 -2.46
C TRP A 75 -0.31 16.72 -1.35
N GLY A 76 -1.47 16.19 -1.71
CA GLY A 76 -2.43 15.65 -0.75
C GLY A 76 -2.08 14.21 -0.33
N PRO A 77 -2.87 13.61 0.58
CA PRO A 77 -2.60 12.27 1.13
C PRO A 77 -2.60 11.13 0.10
N ALA A 78 -3.38 11.26 -0.98
CA ALA A 78 -3.49 10.26 -2.05
C ALA A 78 -3.49 10.87 -3.46
N GLU A 79 -3.62 12.19 -3.57
CA GLU A 79 -3.78 12.91 -4.83
C GLU A 79 -2.86 14.12 -4.84
N MET A 80 -2.26 14.43 -5.98
CA MET A 80 -1.59 15.70 -6.22
C MET A 80 -2.62 16.68 -6.79
N LEU A 81 -2.76 17.83 -6.15
CA LEU A 81 -3.53 18.94 -6.70
C LEU A 81 -2.57 19.80 -7.52
N LEU A 82 -2.92 20.04 -8.78
CA LEU A 82 -2.23 20.95 -9.67
C LEU A 82 -3.13 22.15 -9.92
N CYS A 83 -2.62 23.35 -9.71
CA CYS A 83 -3.36 24.58 -9.98
C CYS A 83 -2.55 25.48 -10.92
N GLU A 84 -3.25 26.04 -11.90
CA GLU A 84 -2.69 27.09 -12.74
C GLU A 84 -2.81 28.42 -12.00
N THR A 85 -1.67 28.99 -11.59
CA THR A 85 -1.64 30.29 -10.93
C THR A 85 -1.17 31.36 -11.88
N LEU A 86 -1.95 32.43 -12.04
CA LEU A 86 -1.50 33.69 -12.64
C LEU A 86 -1.00 34.62 -11.54
N PHE A 87 0.15 34.35 -10.92
CA PHE A 87 0.80 35.37 -10.08
C PHE A 87 1.45 36.41 -11.00
N GLY A 88 0.65 37.36 -11.47
CA GLY A 88 1.16 38.58 -12.10
C GLY A 88 2.06 39.32 -11.09
N ARG A 89 3.35 39.40 -11.39
CA ARG A 89 4.35 40.14 -10.60
C ARG A 89 3.91 41.62 -10.56
N ARG A 90 3.29 42.08 -9.48
CA ARG A 90 3.06 43.52 -9.29
C ARG A 90 4.40 44.16 -8.96
N GLY A 91 5.05 44.74 -9.96
CA GLY A 91 6.25 45.56 -9.77
C GLY A 91 5.94 46.79 -8.92
N PRO A 92 6.92 47.31 -8.15
CA PRO A 92 6.70 48.48 -7.33
C PRO A 92 6.76 49.74 -8.20
N GLY A 93 5.68 50.53 -8.22
CA GLY A 93 5.71 51.89 -8.77
C GLY A 93 4.46 52.30 -9.52
N THR A 94 3.51 52.86 -8.77
CA THR A 94 2.95 54.23 -8.90
C THR A 94 1.43 54.28 -8.59
N PRO A 95 0.97 55.33 -7.89
CA PRO A 95 -0.37 55.39 -7.31
C PRO A 95 -1.37 56.07 -8.25
N GLY A 96 -2.63 55.62 -8.25
CA GLY A 96 -3.67 56.34 -8.99
C GLY A 96 -5.06 55.71 -9.02
N ARG A 97 -5.91 56.19 -8.09
CA ARG A 97 -7.34 56.54 -8.27
C ARG A 97 -8.43 55.46 -8.36
N SER A 98 -9.19 55.46 -7.26
CA SER A 98 -10.66 55.56 -7.11
C SER A 98 -11.57 54.41 -7.54
N ALA A 99 -12.29 53.93 -6.53
CA ALA A 99 -13.45 53.05 -6.55
C ALA A 99 -14.65 53.61 -7.36
N GLY A 100 -15.41 52.70 -7.96
CA GLY A 100 -16.75 52.90 -8.51
C GLY A 100 -17.53 51.58 -8.48
N PRO A 101 -18.87 51.60 -8.35
CA PRO A 101 -19.65 50.50 -7.77
C PRO A 101 -20.03 49.38 -8.75
N ALA A 102 -20.30 48.20 -8.21
CA ALA A 102 -20.71 46.99 -8.93
C ALA A 102 -22.10 47.10 -9.57
N PRO A 103 -22.35 46.48 -10.75
CA PRO A 103 -23.71 46.24 -11.24
C PRO A 103 -24.17 44.78 -11.03
N ALA A 104 -25.49 44.65 -10.85
CA ALA A 104 -26.29 43.47 -10.50
C ALA A 104 -26.42 42.41 -11.63
N PRO A 105 -26.96 41.19 -11.35
CA PRO A 105 -26.94 40.07 -12.30
C PRO A 105 -28.16 40.08 -13.25
N ALA A 106 -27.95 39.66 -14.50
CA ALA A 106 -29.00 39.38 -15.48
C ALA A 106 -28.66 38.09 -16.29
N PRO A 107 -29.66 37.42 -16.88
CA PRO A 107 -29.73 35.96 -16.97
C PRO A 107 -29.15 35.33 -18.24
N ALA A 108 -29.09 33.99 -18.21
CA ALA A 108 -28.47 33.08 -19.17
C ALA A 108 -28.96 33.20 -20.62
N GLY A 109 -28.02 33.12 -21.57
CA GLY A 109 -28.31 32.75 -22.96
C GLY A 109 -27.25 33.19 -23.98
N ARG A 110 -26.70 32.20 -24.68
CA ARG A 110 -25.95 32.22 -25.96
C ARG A 110 -24.43 32.47 -25.96
N VAL A 111 -23.77 31.48 -26.56
CA VAL A 111 -22.38 31.39 -27.02
C VAL A 111 -22.16 32.29 -28.24
N VAL A 112 -21.13 33.14 -28.19
CA VAL A 112 -20.41 33.65 -29.36
C VAL A 112 -18.92 33.73 -29.01
N ALA A 113 -18.09 33.15 -29.88
CA ALA A 113 -16.63 33.16 -29.79
C ALA A 113 -16.04 34.47 -30.34
N GLY A 114 -14.93 34.90 -29.73
CA GLY A 114 -13.98 35.85 -30.33
C GLY A 114 -13.98 37.24 -29.69
N GLY A 115 -12.80 37.68 -29.25
CA GLY A 115 -12.53 39.07 -28.87
C GLY A 115 -11.89 39.18 -27.49
N GLY A 116 -10.61 39.54 -27.47
CA GLY A 116 -9.79 39.62 -26.26
C GLY A 116 -10.37 40.59 -25.24
N ASP A 117 -10.51 40.10 -24.01
CA ASP A 117 -10.71 40.94 -22.84
C ASP A 117 -9.98 40.28 -21.67
N GLY A 118 -9.07 41.03 -21.04
CA GLY A 118 -8.12 40.56 -20.04
C GLY A 118 -8.76 40.22 -18.69
N ARG A 119 -9.72 39.29 -18.67
CA ARG A 119 -10.18 38.65 -17.44
C ARG A 119 -9.33 37.40 -17.19
N PRO A 120 -8.74 37.20 -15.99
CA PRO A 120 -8.12 35.92 -15.67
C PRO A 120 -9.21 34.85 -15.77
N GLY A 121 -9.05 33.91 -16.72
CA GLY A 121 -9.93 32.75 -16.84
C GLY A 121 -9.99 31.98 -15.52
N PRO A 122 -11.03 31.16 -15.28
CA PRO A 122 -11.16 30.41 -14.04
C PRO A 122 -9.87 29.61 -13.78
N SER A 123 -9.26 29.82 -12.62
CA SER A 123 -8.14 28.99 -12.17
C SER A 123 -8.63 27.55 -12.06
N CYS A 124 -8.27 26.71 -13.02
CA CYS A 124 -8.58 25.29 -12.99
C CYS A 124 -7.68 24.59 -11.97
N VAL A 125 -8.29 23.77 -11.11
CA VAL A 125 -7.58 22.83 -10.24
C VAL A 125 -7.72 21.44 -10.84
N PHE A 126 -6.60 20.83 -11.15
CA PHE A 126 -6.49 19.48 -11.70
C PHE A 126 -6.13 18.51 -10.57
N VAL A 127 -6.84 17.39 -10.50
CA VAL A 127 -6.55 16.31 -9.56
C VAL A 127 -5.76 15.23 -10.29
N VAL A 128 -4.54 14.97 -9.85
CA VAL A 128 -3.65 13.95 -10.44
C VAL A 128 -3.40 12.84 -9.43
N ARG A 129 -3.66 11.60 -9.84
CA ARG A 129 -3.40 10.40 -9.04
C ARG A 129 -2.13 9.70 -9.55
N ARG A 130 -1.16 9.52 -8.66
CA ARG A 130 0.13 8.87 -8.96
C ARG A 130 0.02 7.35 -9.08
N ASP A 131 -0.91 6.74 -8.33
CA ASP A 131 -0.91 5.30 -8.07
C ASP A 131 -2.14 4.59 -8.67
N GLN A 132 -2.52 4.91 -9.92
CA GLN A 132 -3.70 4.30 -10.57
C GLN A 132 -3.63 2.76 -10.63
N ASP A 133 -2.44 2.17 -10.61
CA ASP A 133 -2.25 0.72 -10.66
C ASP A 133 -2.61 0.02 -9.33
N ILE A 134 -2.46 0.67 -8.18
CA ILE A 134 -2.82 0.08 -6.86
C ILE A 134 -4.34 -0.10 -6.73
N TYR A 135 -5.13 0.72 -7.44
CA TYR A 135 -6.60 0.66 -7.45
C TYR A 135 -7.17 -0.42 -8.38
N MET A 136 -6.32 -1.21 -9.05
CA MET A 136 -6.79 -2.30 -9.89
C MET A 136 -7.27 -3.50 -9.08
N GLU A 137 -8.43 -4.03 -9.44
CA GLU A 137 -9.02 -5.19 -8.78
C GLU A 137 -8.16 -6.45 -8.89
N THR A 138 -7.51 -6.68 -10.04
CA THR A 138 -6.65 -7.85 -10.24
C THR A 138 -5.37 -7.78 -9.40
N LEU A 139 -4.74 -6.61 -9.33
CA LEU A 139 -3.56 -6.40 -8.48
C LEU A 139 -3.91 -6.45 -6.98
N ARG A 140 -5.14 -6.11 -6.60
CA ARG A 140 -5.63 -6.30 -5.23
C ARG A 140 -5.58 -7.78 -4.81
N LYS A 141 -5.94 -8.72 -5.71
CA LYS A 141 -5.81 -10.16 -5.42
C LYS A 141 -4.34 -10.53 -5.21
N LEU A 142 -3.47 -10.11 -6.13
CA LEU A 142 -2.01 -10.29 -6.02
C LEU A 142 -1.49 -9.81 -4.66
N PHE A 143 -1.86 -8.62 -4.19
CA PHE A 143 -1.40 -8.09 -2.90
C PHE A 143 -1.90 -8.88 -1.70
N ASN A 144 -3.15 -9.36 -1.71
CA ASN A 144 -3.68 -10.14 -0.59
C ASN A 144 -3.07 -11.55 -0.53
N GLU A 145 -2.91 -12.23 -1.67
CA GLU A 145 -2.29 -13.56 -1.70
C GLU A 145 -0.80 -13.50 -1.38
N SER A 146 -0.07 -12.53 -1.95
CA SER A 146 1.34 -12.31 -1.62
C SER A 146 1.55 -11.93 -0.15
N HIS A 147 0.63 -11.18 0.46
CA HIS A 147 0.66 -10.90 1.90
C HIS A 147 0.64 -12.16 2.75
N GLY A 148 -0.24 -13.12 2.41
CA GLY A 148 -0.30 -14.40 3.11
C GLY A 148 1.01 -15.18 2.99
N ILE A 149 1.65 -15.17 1.81
CA ILE A 149 2.95 -15.81 1.59
C ILE A 149 4.04 -15.10 2.41
N PHE A 150 4.06 -13.76 2.42
CA PHE A 150 5.02 -12.96 3.18
C PHE A 150 4.93 -13.25 4.68
N VAL A 151 3.75 -13.11 5.28
CA VAL A 151 3.55 -13.38 6.71
C VAL A 151 3.86 -14.85 7.04
N GLY A 152 3.51 -15.78 6.14
CA GLY A 152 3.88 -17.19 6.27
C GLY A 152 5.39 -17.38 6.34
N LEU A 153 6.15 -16.71 5.47
CA LEU A 153 7.61 -16.76 5.45
C LEU A 153 8.23 -16.20 6.75
N GLN A 154 7.71 -15.08 7.28
CA GLN A 154 8.23 -14.49 8.52
C GLN A 154 8.02 -15.40 9.75
N ARG A 155 7.00 -16.27 9.73
CA ARG A 155 6.71 -17.23 10.81
C ARG A 155 7.56 -18.50 10.71
N CYS A 156 8.28 -18.72 9.61
CA CYS A 156 9.11 -19.89 9.43
C CYS A 156 10.37 -19.77 10.29
N ALA A 157 10.41 -20.50 11.42
CA ALA A 157 11.50 -20.46 12.37
C ALA A 157 12.84 -20.91 11.76
N GLU A 158 13.92 -20.22 12.13
CA GLU A 158 15.30 -20.51 11.72
C GLU A 158 15.87 -21.85 12.25
N GLU A 159 15.06 -22.73 12.86
CA GLU A 159 15.53 -23.95 13.53
C GLU A 159 15.60 -25.18 12.61
N GLN A 160 15.22 -25.05 11.33
CA GLN A 160 15.27 -26.16 10.38
C GLN A 160 16.65 -26.38 9.76
N SER A 161 16.98 -27.63 9.44
CA SER A 161 18.20 -28.00 8.69
C SER A 161 18.33 -27.19 7.38
N ALA A 162 19.57 -26.87 6.97
CA ALA A 162 19.83 -26.01 5.81
C ALA A 162 19.17 -26.50 4.51
N ARG A 163 19.09 -27.82 4.31
CA ARG A 163 18.47 -28.43 3.13
C ARG A 163 16.94 -28.34 3.13
N ALA A 164 16.30 -28.56 4.29
CA ALA A 164 14.87 -28.38 4.44
C ALA A 164 14.47 -26.90 4.24
N ARG A 165 15.29 -25.97 4.74
CA ARG A 165 15.09 -24.52 4.56
C ARG A 165 15.19 -24.10 3.11
N SER A 166 16.20 -24.55 2.37
CA SER A 166 16.33 -24.24 0.94
C SER A 166 15.12 -24.76 0.14
N ALA A 167 14.67 -25.99 0.39
CA ALA A 167 13.48 -26.55 -0.25
C ALA A 167 12.21 -25.72 0.08
N GLN A 168 12.07 -25.27 1.32
CA GLN A 168 10.98 -24.41 1.75
C GLN A 168 11.01 -23.04 1.06
N LEU A 169 12.18 -22.41 0.95
CA LEU A 169 12.34 -21.12 0.27
C LEU A 169 12.04 -21.23 -1.24
N VAL A 170 12.43 -22.33 -1.88
CA VAL A 170 12.05 -22.63 -3.27
C VAL A 170 10.53 -22.77 -3.38
N GLN A 171 9.86 -23.43 -2.43
CA GLN A 171 8.41 -23.53 -2.43
C GLN A 171 7.73 -22.16 -2.27
N VAL A 172 8.24 -21.31 -1.39
CA VAL A 172 7.76 -19.93 -1.22
C VAL A 172 7.94 -19.12 -2.50
N SER A 173 9.09 -19.24 -3.17
CA SER A 173 9.35 -18.60 -4.48
C SER A 173 8.34 -19.05 -5.54
N LYS A 174 8.09 -20.36 -5.64
CA LYS A 174 7.09 -20.93 -6.56
C LYS A 174 5.68 -20.43 -6.26
N ASN A 175 5.32 -20.28 -4.99
CA ASN A 175 4.04 -19.71 -4.61
C ASN A 175 3.90 -18.27 -5.12
N TYR A 176 4.90 -17.40 -4.92
CA TYR A 176 4.86 -16.04 -5.47
C TYR A 176 4.68 -16.04 -6.99
N ARG A 177 5.44 -16.86 -7.72
CA ARG A 177 5.33 -16.98 -9.18
C ARG A 177 3.97 -17.49 -9.62
N SER A 178 3.38 -18.42 -8.88
CA SER A 178 2.01 -18.91 -9.13
C SER A 178 0.99 -17.78 -9.02
N VAL A 179 1.10 -16.92 -7.99
CA VAL A 179 0.21 -15.76 -7.83
C VAL A 179 0.40 -14.76 -8.98
N ILE A 180 1.66 -14.49 -9.41
CA ILE A 180 1.92 -13.62 -10.57
C ILE A 180 1.23 -14.19 -11.82
N ARG A 181 1.36 -15.50 -12.08
CA ARG A 181 0.73 -16.14 -13.25
C ARG A 181 -0.79 -16.14 -13.19
N ALA A 182 -1.38 -16.45 -12.05
CA ALA A 182 -2.83 -16.35 -11.85
C ALA A 182 -3.32 -14.92 -12.11
N CYS A 183 -2.57 -13.91 -11.65
CA CYS A 183 -2.87 -12.51 -11.93
C CYS A 183 -2.77 -12.19 -13.43
N MET A 184 -1.76 -12.71 -14.15
CA MET A 184 -1.64 -12.52 -15.60
C MET A 184 -2.80 -13.16 -16.36
N GLU A 185 -3.19 -14.38 -16.00
CA GLU A 185 -4.33 -15.10 -16.59
C GLU A 185 -5.64 -14.32 -16.39
N ASP A 186 -5.91 -13.88 -15.15
CA ASP A 186 -7.09 -13.05 -14.83
C ASP A 186 -7.12 -11.76 -15.66
N MET A 187 -5.96 -11.09 -15.83
CA MET A 187 -5.87 -9.88 -16.65
C MET A 187 -6.10 -10.16 -18.14
N HIS A 188 -5.61 -11.29 -18.64
CA HIS A 188 -5.83 -11.72 -20.02
C HIS A 188 -7.32 -12.04 -20.25
N GLN A 189 -7.94 -12.80 -19.35
CA GLN A 189 -9.34 -13.16 -19.43
C GLN A 189 -10.25 -11.93 -19.34
N ALA A 190 -9.93 -10.97 -18.46
CA ALA A 190 -10.63 -9.70 -18.38
C ALA A 190 -10.52 -8.88 -19.68
N ALA A 191 -9.35 -8.91 -20.33
CA ALA A 191 -9.15 -8.24 -21.63
C ALA A 191 -9.98 -8.91 -22.75
N ILE A 192 -10.09 -10.24 -22.76
CA ILE A 192 -10.93 -10.98 -23.72
C ILE A 192 -12.41 -10.70 -23.49
N SER A 193 -12.85 -10.71 -22.22
CA SER A 193 -14.27 -10.55 -21.84
C SER A 193 -14.79 -9.14 -22.08
N ALA A 194 -13.89 -8.14 -22.14
CA ALA A 194 -14.23 -6.76 -22.45
C ALA A 194 -14.45 -6.48 -23.96
N ARG A 195 -14.43 -7.51 -24.84
CA ARG A 195 -14.73 -7.43 -26.29
C ARG A 195 -16.21 -7.13 -26.60
N ASP A 196 -16.77 -6.07 -26.03
CA ASP A 196 -18.09 -5.57 -26.42
C ASP A 196 -17.94 -4.50 -27.54
N PRO A 197 -18.50 -4.71 -28.74
CA PRO A 197 -18.26 -3.84 -29.90
C PRO A 197 -18.74 -2.38 -29.78
N ALA A 198 -19.53 -2.02 -28.76
CA ALA A 198 -20.18 -0.70 -28.67
C ALA A 198 -19.27 0.49 -28.26
N LEU A 199 -18.04 0.27 -27.76
CA LEU A 199 -17.18 1.32 -27.18
C LEU A 199 -15.74 1.34 -27.76
N HIS A 200 -15.61 1.33 -29.08
CA HIS A 200 -14.32 1.16 -29.78
C HIS A 200 -13.19 2.16 -29.39
N SER A 201 -13.51 3.42 -29.07
CA SER A 201 -12.49 4.44 -28.76
C SER A 201 -11.88 4.26 -27.35
N GLN A 202 -12.71 4.01 -26.33
CA GLN A 202 -12.27 3.78 -24.94
C GLN A 202 -11.65 2.38 -24.76
N TYR A 203 -12.11 1.42 -25.58
CA TYR A 203 -11.61 0.06 -25.67
C TYR A 203 -10.12 -0.02 -26.07
N SER A 204 -9.68 0.76 -27.05
CA SER A 204 -8.27 0.74 -27.51
C SER A 204 -7.28 1.08 -26.40
N ILE A 205 -7.56 2.13 -25.61
CA ILE A 205 -6.68 2.59 -24.52
C ILE A 205 -6.65 1.58 -23.36
N GLN A 206 -7.78 0.98 -23.01
CA GLN A 206 -7.87 0.01 -21.92
C GLN A 206 -7.20 -1.32 -22.25
N VAL A 207 -7.36 -1.80 -23.49
CA VAL A 207 -6.69 -3.01 -23.99
C VAL A 207 -5.18 -2.81 -24.06
N ILE A 208 -4.70 -1.69 -24.60
CA ILE A 208 -3.26 -1.35 -24.64
C ILE A 208 -2.68 -1.32 -23.21
N ARG A 209 -3.38 -0.69 -22.26
CA ARG A 209 -2.97 -0.69 -20.85
C ARG A 209 -2.91 -2.08 -20.23
N SER A 210 -3.88 -2.95 -20.53
CA SER A 210 -3.87 -4.34 -20.04
C SER A 210 -2.68 -5.12 -20.61
N HIS A 211 -2.41 -5.01 -21.92
CA HIS A 211 -1.26 -5.67 -22.55
C HIS A 211 0.09 -5.20 -21.98
N ILE A 212 0.26 -3.90 -21.75
CA ILE A 212 1.47 -3.37 -21.12
C ILE A 212 1.65 -3.97 -19.71
N ARG A 213 0.58 -4.06 -18.93
CA ARG A 213 0.64 -4.62 -17.56
C ARG A 213 0.95 -6.11 -17.54
N VAL A 214 0.34 -6.90 -18.43
CA VAL A 214 0.67 -8.33 -18.59
C VAL A 214 2.14 -8.51 -18.98
N SER A 215 2.64 -7.67 -19.90
CA SER A 215 4.06 -7.67 -20.28
C SER A 215 4.97 -7.39 -19.08
N ILE A 216 4.61 -6.44 -18.22
CA ILE A 216 5.40 -6.13 -17.01
C ILE A 216 5.35 -7.28 -16.00
N LEU A 217 4.19 -7.89 -15.75
CA LEU A 217 4.08 -9.06 -14.86
C LEU A 217 4.87 -10.26 -15.40
N SER A 218 4.88 -10.46 -16.72
CA SER A 218 5.70 -11.49 -17.37
C SER A 218 7.19 -11.22 -17.18
N ALA A 219 7.63 -9.97 -17.35
CA ALA A 219 9.02 -9.58 -17.07
C ALA A 219 9.39 -9.78 -15.59
N MET A 220 8.46 -9.54 -14.67
CA MET A 220 8.66 -9.82 -13.23
C MET A 220 8.82 -11.31 -12.98
N GLU A 221 7.94 -12.14 -13.54
CA GLU A 221 8.04 -13.60 -13.38
C GLU A 221 9.34 -14.14 -14.00
N LEU A 222 9.76 -13.60 -15.14
CA LEU A 222 11.03 -13.92 -15.80
C LEU A 222 12.23 -13.66 -14.89
N ILE A 223 12.31 -12.45 -14.32
CA ILE A 223 13.42 -12.08 -13.43
C ILE A 223 13.35 -12.90 -12.14
N TRP A 224 12.15 -13.10 -11.58
CA TRP A 224 11.95 -13.86 -10.36
C TRP A 224 12.40 -15.32 -10.54
N ASN A 225 12.00 -15.98 -11.63
CA ASN A 225 12.39 -17.36 -11.94
C ASN A 225 13.91 -17.48 -12.08
N LEU A 226 14.56 -16.54 -12.77
CA LEU A 226 16.02 -16.52 -12.87
C LEU A 226 16.68 -16.37 -11.49
N CYS A 227 16.14 -15.49 -10.63
CA CYS A 227 16.64 -15.35 -9.26
C CYS A 227 16.40 -16.62 -8.42
N GLU A 228 15.27 -17.30 -8.58
CA GLU A 228 14.98 -18.59 -7.94
C GLU A 228 16.06 -19.62 -8.29
N ILE A 229 16.34 -19.81 -9.58
CA ILE A 229 17.32 -20.78 -10.08
C ILE A 229 18.73 -20.48 -9.56
N LEU A 230 19.16 -19.22 -9.66
CA LEU A 230 20.54 -18.83 -9.37
C LEU A 230 20.83 -18.67 -7.87
N PHE A 231 19.85 -18.21 -7.08
CA PHE A 231 20.10 -17.75 -5.72
C PHE A 231 19.29 -18.51 -4.65
N VAL A 232 18.08 -18.99 -4.96
CA VAL A 232 17.22 -19.66 -3.97
C VAL A 232 17.43 -21.18 -4.01
N GLU A 233 17.30 -21.79 -5.20
CA GLU A 233 17.68 -23.18 -5.45
C GLU A 233 19.20 -23.33 -5.49
N ALA A 234 19.91 -22.26 -5.90
CA ALA A 234 21.36 -22.24 -6.08
C ALA A 234 21.85 -23.47 -6.86
N ALA A 235 21.21 -23.70 -8.03
CA ALA A 235 21.35 -24.93 -8.78
C ALA A 235 22.83 -25.25 -9.10
N PRO A 236 23.31 -26.47 -8.78
CA PRO A 236 24.68 -26.85 -9.07
C PRO A 236 24.91 -27.01 -10.58
N ALA A 237 26.18 -27.11 -10.98
CA ALA A 237 26.55 -27.43 -12.36
C ALA A 237 25.88 -28.72 -12.83
N GLY A 238 25.41 -28.76 -14.08
CA GLY A 238 24.54 -29.82 -14.61
C GLY A 238 23.06 -29.44 -14.52
N PRO A 239 22.38 -29.62 -13.36
CA PRO A 239 20.97 -29.23 -13.20
C PRO A 239 20.69 -27.75 -13.51
N LEU A 240 21.66 -26.86 -13.33
CA LEU A 240 21.54 -25.45 -13.72
C LEU A 240 21.13 -25.27 -15.19
N LEU A 241 21.76 -26.00 -16.12
CA LEU A 241 21.45 -25.88 -17.54
C LEU A 241 20.02 -26.34 -17.83
N LEU A 242 19.58 -27.44 -17.22
CA LEU A 242 18.20 -27.91 -17.36
C LEU A 242 17.20 -26.87 -16.87
N ARG A 243 17.46 -26.27 -15.69
CA ARG A 243 16.62 -25.20 -15.15
C ARG A 243 16.59 -23.96 -16.04
N LEU A 244 17.71 -23.61 -16.66
CA LEU A 244 17.78 -22.49 -17.60
C LEU A 244 17.03 -22.80 -18.91
N LEU A 245 17.06 -24.04 -19.39
CA LEU A 245 16.25 -24.47 -20.54
C LEU A 245 14.76 -24.38 -20.23
N ASP A 246 14.32 -24.93 -19.09
CA ASP A 246 12.94 -24.81 -18.60
C ASP A 246 12.54 -23.32 -18.51
N TRP A 247 13.43 -22.47 -18.01
CA TRP A 247 13.21 -21.03 -17.93
C TRP A 247 12.99 -20.41 -19.32
N VAL A 248 13.86 -20.67 -20.30
CA VAL A 248 13.67 -20.14 -21.66
C VAL A 248 12.35 -20.62 -22.28
N GLN A 249 12.01 -21.89 -22.11
CA GLN A 249 10.78 -22.46 -22.67
C GLN A 249 9.52 -21.82 -22.07
N LEU A 250 9.51 -21.53 -20.77
CA LEU A 250 8.37 -20.90 -20.09
C LEU A 250 8.11 -19.44 -20.52
N HIS A 251 9.11 -18.75 -21.06
CA HIS A 251 9.03 -17.31 -21.32
C HIS A 251 9.03 -16.91 -22.80
N ILE A 252 9.19 -17.87 -23.72
CA ILE A 252 9.11 -17.63 -25.18
C ILE A 252 7.85 -18.28 -25.74
N CYS A 253 6.73 -17.56 -25.67
CA CYS A 253 5.41 -18.06 -26.07
C CYS A 253 5.14 -18.03 -27.59
N ASP A 254 5.94 -17.29 -28.37
CA ASP A 254 5.69 -17.09 -29.81
C ASP A 254 5.88 -18.40 -30.61
N VAL A 255 6.68 -19.33 -30.08
CA VAL A 255 7.00 -20.61 -30.71
C VAL A 255 5.78 -21.50 -30.81
N ASP A 256 4.99 -21.62 -29.73
CA ASP A 256 3.82 -22.49 -29.71
C ASP A 256 2.73 -22.05 -30.71
N ASN A 257 2.66 -20.74 -30.99
CA ASN A 257 1.77 -20.22 -32.02
C ASN A 257 2.24 -20.59 -33.43
N MET A 258 3.54 -20.44 -33.72
CA MET A 258 4.14 -20.85 -35.00
C MET A 258 4.03 -22.36 -35.22
N VAL A 259 4.24 -23.16 -34.17
CA VAL A 259 4.06 -24.62 -34.19
C VAL A 259 2.61 -24.98 -34.54
N ARG A 260 1.64 -24.31 -33.89
CA ARG A 260 0.21 -24.55 -34.15
C ARG A 260 -0.16 -24.24 -35.60
N GLU A 261 0.37 -23.14 -36.16
CA GLU A 261 0.15 -22.75 -37.56
C GLU A 261 0.71 -23.82 -38.52
N VAL A 262 1.96 -24.24 -38.33
CA VAL A 262 2.61 -25.27 -39.17
C VAL A 262 1.88 -26.61 -39.10
N LEU A 263 1.49 -27.05 -37.90
CA LEU A 263 0.80 -28.32 -37.70
C LEU A 263 -0.65 -28.32 -38.18
N SER A 264 -1.29 -27.15 -38.25
CA SER A 264 -2.65 -26.99 -38.81
C SER A 264 -2.69 -27.03 -40.35
N SER A 265 -1.53 -26.92 -41.00
CA SER A 265 -1.43 -26.98 -42.46
C SER A 265 -1.60 -28.41 -42.99
N GLU A 266 -2.25 -28.56 -44.15
CA GLU A 266 -2.45 -29.87 -44.81
C GLU A 266 -1.13 -30.59 -45.13
N ASN A 267 -0.05 -29.84 -45.39
CA ASN A 267 1.28 -30.38 -45.65
C ASN A 267 2.35 -29.63 -44.83
N PRO A 268 2.61 -30.04 -43.58
CA PRO A 268 3.54 -29.34 -42.69
C PRO A 268 4.95 -29.17 -43.26
N SER A 269 5.48 -30.17 -43.99
CA SER A 269 6.82 -30.16 -44.59
C SER A 269 7.04 -29.06 -45.64
N LYS A 270 5.96 -28.63 -46.32
CA LYS A 270 6.01 -27.57 -47.35
C LYS A 270 5.67 -26.19 -46.78
N HIS A 271 5.36 -26.10 -45.49
CA HIS A 271 4.99 -24.83 -44.88
C HIS A 271 6.21 -23.89 -44.79
N LYS A 272 6.00 -22.59 -45.03
CA LYS A 272 7.08 -21.58 -45.03
C LYS A 272 7.85 -21.52 -43.72
N LEU A 273 7.17 -21.76 -42.61
CA LEU A 273 7.75 -21.72 -41.26
C LEU A 273 8.27 -23.08 -40.77
N PHE A 274 8.19 -24.16 -41.56
CA PHE A 274 8.54 -25.51 -41.12
C PHE A 274 9.96 -25.59 -40.56
N TRP A 275 10.96 -25.18 -41.35
CA TRP A 275 12.36 -25.21 -40.94
C TRP A 275 12.65 -24.24 -39.79
N ASN A 276 11.96 -23.10 -39.73
CA ASN A 276 12.08 -22.17 -38.60
C ASN A 276 11.61 -22.83 -37.29
N VAL A 277 10.53 -23.61 -37.32
CA VAL A 277 10.04 -24.34 -36.14
C VAL A 277 11.00 -25.46 -35.74
N VAL A 278 11.55 -26.20 -36.70
CA VAL A 278 12.58 -27.23 -36.41
C VAL A 278 13.82 -26.59 -35.79
N ASP A 279 14.33 -25.50 -36.37
CA ASP A 279 15.47 -24.75 -35.84
C ASP A 279 15.18 -24.27 -34.42
N ILE A 280 14.00 -23.69 -34.14
CA ILE A 280 13.63 -23.24 -32.80
C ILE A 280 13.60 -24.38 -31.79
N PHE A 281 13.04 -25.55 -32.14
CA PHE A 281 13.03 -26.70 -31.23
C PHE A 281 14.44 -27.17 -30.89
N VAL A 282 15.34 -27.17 -31.87
CA VAL A 282 16.75 -27.47 -31.63
C VAL A 282 17.38 -26.39 -30.74
N LEU A 283 17.17 -25.09 -31.03
CA LEU A 283 17.72 -24.00 -30.22
C LEU A 283 17.23 -24.01 -28.76
N GLN A 284 15.99 -24.46 -28.52
CA GLN A 284 15.38 -24.62 -27.18
C GLN A 284 15.73 -25.95 -26.48
N GLY A 285 16.41 -26.88 -27.16
CA GLY A 285 16.71 -28.22 -26.64
C GLY A 285 15.53 -29.20 -26.62
N ARG A 286 14.42 -28.90 -27.31
CA ARG A 286 13.23 -29.78 -27.46
C ARG A 286 13.49 -30.83 -28.55
N MET A 287 14.45 -31.72 -28.31
CA MET A 287 14.93 -32.68 -29.31
C MET A 287 13.84 -33.63 -29.80
N ASP A 288 12.98 -34.14 -28.92
CA ASP A 288 11.92 -35.08 -29.31
C ASP A 288 10.88 -34.46 -30.26
N GLU A 289 10.59 -33.16 -30.10
CA GLU A 289 9.65 -32.46 -30.97
C GLU A 289 10.26 -32.10 -32.32
N ALA A 290 11.55 -31.73 -32.33
CA ALA A 290 12.31 -31.57 -33.58
C ALA A 290 12.34 -32.89 -34.36
N ARG A 291 12.64 -34.00 -33.70
CA ARG A 291 12.63 -35.36 -34.27
C ARG A 291 11.27 -35.74 -34.85
N HIS A 292 10.20 -35.44 -34.12
CA HIS A 292 8.84 -35.69 -34.61
C HIS A 292 8.53 -34.90 -35.89
N LEU A 293 8.93 -33.63 -36.00
CA LEU A 293 8.76 -32.86 -37.24
C LEU A 293 9.64 -33.39 -38.38
N LEU A 294 10.88 -33.76 -38.11
CA LEU A 294 11.79 -34.36 -39.10
C LEU A 294 11.27 -35.70 -39.64
N SER A 295 10.55 -36.48 -38.82
CA SER A 295 9.89 -37.71 -39.27
C SER A 295 8.82 -37.45 -40.33
N LYS A 296 8.11 -36.32 -40.24
CA LYS A 296 7.12 -35.89 -41.25
C LYS A 296 7.79 -35.48 -42.54
N GLU A 297 8.95 -34.81 -42.46
CA GLU A 297 9.76 -34.48 -43.63
C GLU A 297 10.29 -35.75 -44.33
N ALA A 298 10.79 -36.72 -43.55
CA ALA A 298 11.24 -38.00 -44.09
C ALA A 298 10.10 -38.75 -44.81
N SER A 299 8.86 -38.66 -44.31
CA SER A 299 7.70 -39.27 -44.98
C SER A 299 7.29 -38.55 -46.26
N ALA A 300 7.54 -37.24 -46.35
CA ALA A 300 7.16 -36.42 -47.49
C ALA A 300 8.20 -36.45 -48.62
N ASN A 301 9.48 -36.54 -48.29
CA ASN A 301 10.60 -36.46 -49.22
C ASN A 301 11.52 -37.71 -49.13
N PRO A 302 11.43 -38.66 -50.07
CA PRO A 302 12.19 -39.91 -50.04
C PRO A 302 13.72 -39.73 -50.08
N THR A 303 14.19 -38.64 -50.70
CA THR A 303 15.62 -38.33 -50.86
C THR A 303 16.29 -37.87 -49.58
N SER A 304 15.52 -37.31 -48.64
CA SER A 304 16.03 -36.80 -47.36
C SER A 304 15.89 -37.81 -46.21
N VAL A 305 15.27 -38.98 -46.43
CA VAL A 305 15.03 -40.02 -45.42
C VAL A 305 16.30 -40.47 -44.71
N ASN A 306 17.37 -40.75 -45.45
CA ASN A 306 18.61 -41.24 -44.86
C ASN A 306 19.27 -40.15 -44.01
N THR A 307 19.29 -38.92 -44.49
CA THR A 307 19.82 -37.75 -43.78
C THR A 307 18.99 -37.44 -42.52
N CYS A 308 17.66 -37.53 -42.59
CA CYS A 308 16.76 -37.40 -41.44
C CYS A 308 17.01 -38.49 -40.39
N LYS A 309 17.24 -39.74 -40.78
CA LYS A 309 17.52 -40.84 -39.84
C LYS A 309 18.82 -40.62 -39.08
N VAL A 310 19.87 -40.19 -39.76
CA VAL A 310 21.15 -39.84 -39.11
C VAL A 310 20.94 -38.71 -38.11
N LEU A 311 20.20 -37.67 -38.50
CA LEU A 311 19.91 -36.55 -37.61
C LEU A 311 19.03 -36.96 -36.41
N ASP A 312 18.04 -37.84 -36.63
CA ASP A 312 17.21 -38.43 -35.57
C ASP A 312 18.07 -39.20 -34.55
N ASP A 313 18.99 -40.03 -35.03
CA ASP A 313 19.91 -40.80 -34.18
C ASP A 313 20.84 -39.88 -33.38
N LEU A 314 21.38 -38.82 -34.00
CA LEU A 314 22.21 -37.82 -33.31
C LEU A 314 21.43 -37.09 -32.21
N MET A 315 20.20 -36.65 -32.51
CA MET A 315 19.34 -35.98 -31.53
C MET A 315 18.93 -36.92 -30.38
N LYS A 316 18.65 -38.19 -30.68
CA LYS A 316 18.29 -39.21 -29.67
C LYS A 316 19.45 -39.56 -28.74
N LYS A 317 20.68 -39.56 -29.26
CA LYS A 317 21.90 -39.84 -28.48
C LYS A 317 22.41 -38.63 -27.69
N MET A 318 21.81 -37.45 -27.85
CA MET A 318 22.26 -36.24 -27.17
C MET A 318 22.32 -36.48 -25.65
N PRO A 319 23.48 -36.26 -25.01
CA PRO A 319 23.59 -36.39 -23.56
C PRO A 319 22.77 -35.31 -22.87
N VAL A 320 21.88 -35.73 -21.95
CA VAL A 320 21.11 -34.84 -21.08
C VAL A 320 21.61 -35.01 -19.65
N PRO A 321 21.90 -33.94 -18.90
CA PRO A 321 22.29 -34.03 -17.50
C PRO A 321 21.22 -34.80 -16.69
N SER A 322 21.57 -35.86 -15.97
CA SER A 322 20.59 -36.53 -15.11
C SER A 322 20.30 -35.71 -13.85
N LEU A 323 19.02 -35.55 -13.48
CA LEU A 323 18.63 -34.94 -12.19
C LEU A 323 18.97 -35.81 -10.96
N GLY A 324 19.31 -37.10 -11.18
CA GLY A 324 19.78 -38.01 -10.14
C GLY A 324 21.29 -37.92 -9.92
N ASN A 325 21.73 -38.04 -8.66
CA ASN A 325 23.13 -38.00 -8.21
C ASN A 325 24.02 -39.18 -8.71
N THR A 326 23.60 -39.93 -9.73
CA THR A 326 24.30 -41.14 -10.17
C THR A 326 25.37 -40.89 -11.22
N GLN A 327 25.35 -39.76 -11.92
CA GLN A 327 26.34 -39.42 -12.95
C GLN A 327 27.27 -38.31 -12.47
N THR A 328 28.58 -38.50 -12.62
CA THR A 328 29.56 -37.45 -12.34
C THR A 328 29.59 -36.40 -13.47
N LEU A 329 29.95 -35.15 -13.15
CA LEU A 329 30.09 -34.10 -14.17
C LEU A 329 31.12 -34.47 -15.25
N THR A 330 32.17 -35.20 -14.88
CA THR A 330 33.20 -35.67 -15.80
C THR A 330 32.66 -36.74 -16.76
N GLU A 331 31.87 -37.70 -16.28
CA GLU A 331 31.21 -38.68 -17.16
C GLU A 331 30.25 -38.03 -18.14
N MET A 332 29.54 -36.98 -17.70
CA MET A 332 28.65 -36.21 -18.58
C MET A 332 29.44 -35.49 -19.67
N GLU A 333 30.52 -34.79 -19.29
CA GLU A 333 31.40 -34.09 -20.22
C GLU A 333 32.01 -35.04 -21.26
N LEU A 334 32.46 -36.23 -20.84
CA LEU A 334 33.00 -37.24 -21.76
C LEU A 334 31.95 -37.76 -22.75
N LYS A 335 30.73 -38.06 -22.30
CA LYS A 335 29.64 -38.46 -23.20
C LYS A 335 29.30 -37.36 -24.19
N TRP A 336 29.29 -36.11 -23.73
CA TRP A 336 29.03 -34.94 -24.58
C TRP A 336 30.13 -34.72 -25.62
N GLN A 337 31.41 -34.85 -25.23
CA GLN A 337 32.53 -34.78 -26.17
C GLN A 337 32.45 -35.87 -27.24
N HIS A 338 32.15 -37.11 -26.85
CA HIS A 338 31.99 -38.21 -27.80
C HIS A 338 30.84 -37.97 -28.78
N TRP A 339 29.68 -37.51 -28.29
CA TRP A 339 28.55 -37.13 -29.12
C TRP A 339 28.89 -36.00 -30.10
N ARG A 340 29.63 -34.98 -29.63
CA ARG A 340 30.08 -33.87 -30.46
C ARG A 340 31.04 -34.34 -31.57
N GLU A 341 31.94 -35.26 -31.26
CA GLU A 341 32.83 -35.88 -32.26
C GLU A 341 32.04 -36.70 -33.30
N GLU A 342 30.96 -37.39 -32.91
CA GLU A 342 30.07 -38.07 -33.86
C GLU A 342 29.41 -37.05 -34.81
N CYS A 343 28.84 -35.96 -34.28
CA CYS A 343 28.30 -34.87 -35.10
C CYS A 343 29.34 -34.31 -36.09
N GLN A 344 30.60 -34.18 -35.64
CA GLN A 344 31.68 -33.60 -36.43
C GLN A 344 32.08 -34.52 -37.58
N ARG A 345 32.14 -35.83 -37.32
CA ARG A 345 32.41 -36.85 -38.35
C ARG A 345 31.37 -36.80 -39.48
N TYR A 346 30.08 -36.82 -39.14
CA TYR A 346 29.03 -36.76 -40.18
C TYR A 346 29.05 -35.48 -41.02
N LEU A 347 29.48 -34.35 -40.43
CA LEU A 347 29.64 -33.09 -41.15
C LEU A 347 30.86 -33.13 -42.10
N GLN A 348 31.99 -33.68 -41.64
CA GLN A 348 33.21 -33.85 -42.44
C GLN A 348 33.01 -34.83 -43.60
N ASP A 349 32.22 -35.88 -43.38
CA ASP A 349 31.87 -36.88 -44.39
C ASP A 349 30.90 -36.33 -45.46
N GLY A 350 30.40 -35.10 -45.31
CA GLY A 350 29.50 -34.47 -46.27
C GLY A 350 28.09 -35.10 -46.31
N THR A 351 27.69 -35.82 -45.26
CA THR A 351 26.41 -36.56 -45.18
C THR A 351 25.18 -35.67 -45.40
N PHE A 352 25.30 -34.38 -45.06
CA PHE A 352 24.21 -33.39 -45.13
C PHE A 352 24.28 -32.48 -46.36
N ALA A 353 25.24 -32.66 -47.28
CA ALA A 353 25.45 -31.76 -48.43
C ALA A 353 24.23 -31.66 -49.36
N SER A 354 23.31 -32.62 -49.32
CA SER A 354 22.06 -32.60 -50.08
C SER A 354 21.00 -31.63 -49.54
N SER A 355 21.11 -31.21 -48.27
CA SER A 355 20.13 -30.34 -47.61
C SER A 355 20.82 -29.29 -46.73
N PRO A 356 20.83 -28.01 -47.15
CA PRO A 356 21.51 -26.95 -46.39
C PRO A 356 20.87 -26.71 -45.03
N HIS A 357 19.55 -26.96 -44.89
CA HIS A 357 18.85 -26.85 -43.62
C HIS A 357 19.32 -27.90 -42.61
N MET A 358 19.50 -29.15 -43.04
CA MET A 358 19.96 -30.23 -42.16
C MET A 358 21.45 -30.07 -41.80
N GLU A 359 22.26 -29.57 -42.74
CA GLU A 359 23.65 -29.20 -42.48
C GLU A 359 23.71 -28.06 -41.44
N SER A 360 22.86 -27.05 -41.56
CA SER A 360 22.74 -25.96 -40.57
C SER A 360 22.35 -26.48 -39.19
N ILE A 361 21.39 -27.41 -39.09
CA ILE A 361 21.02 -28.04 -37.81
C ILE A 361 22.22 -28.81 -37.22
N CYS A 362 22.95 -29.58 -38.03
CA CYS A 362 24.13 -30.30 -37.55
C CYS A 362 25.24 -29.33 -37.05
N LYS A 363 25.44 -28.19 -37.73
CA LYS A 363 26.34 -27.12 -37.27
C LYS A 363 25.89 -26.51 -35.93
N ILE A 364 24.57 -26.36 -35.72
CA ILE A 364 24.02 -25.92 -34.43
C ILE A 364 24.28 -26.98 -33.35
N LEU A 365 24.04 -28.27 -33.62
CA LEU A 365 24.32 -29.37 -32.68
C LEU A 365 25.81 -29.43 -32.28
N LEU A 366 26.71 -29.10 -33.20
CA LEU A 366 28.15 -29.00 -32.94
C LEU A 366 28.56 -27.85 -32.02
N GLY A 367 27.66 -26.88 -31.83
CA GLY A 367 27.94 -25.63 -31.12
C GLY A 367 28.73 -24.63 -31.96
N ASP A 368 28.59 -24.64 -33.29
CA ASP A 368 29.17 -23.58 -34.14
C ASP A 368 28.46 -22.26 -33.85
N GLU A 369 29.19 -21.32 -33.24
CA GLU A 369 28.64 -20.02 -32.86
C GLU A 369 28.11 -19.26 -34.08
N ASN A 370 28.75 -19.38 -35.25
CA ASN A 370 28.32 -18.67 -36.45
C ASN A 370 26.96 -19.18 -36.95
N ALA A 371 26.76 -20.50 -36.97
CA ALA A 371 25.49 -21.11 -37.36
C ALA A 371 24.35 -20.74 -36.39
N ILE A 372 24.63 -20.67 -35.08
CA ILE A 372 23.65 -20.22 -34.09
C ILE A 372 23.29 -18.74 -34.33
N LEU A 373 24.27 -17.90 -34.67
CA LEU A 373 24.07 -16.47 -34.93
C LEU A 373 23.30 -16.18 -36.23
N GLU A 374 23.45 -17.01 -37.26
CA GLU A 374 22.63 -16.91 -38.48
C GLU A 374 21.14 -17.06 -38.16
N LYS A 375 20.79 -17.79 -37.10
CA LYS A 375 19.41 -17.97 -36.62
C LYS A 375 18.97 -16.93 -35.59
N LYS A 376 19.70 -15.81 -35.43
CA LYS A 376 19.38 -14.76 -34.45
C LYS A 376 17.95 -14.22 -34.56
N GLU A 377 17.38 -14.14 -35.76
CA GLU A 377 16.00 -13.65 -35.94
C GLU A 377 14.95 -14.56 -35.27
N LEU A 378 15.25 -15.85 -35.14
CA LEU A 378 14.42 -16.82 -34.41
C LEU A 378 14.59 -16.70 -32.89
N MET A 379 15.71 -16.12 -32.44
CA MET A 379 16.01 -15.86 -31.03
C MET A 379 15.76 -14.39 -30.71
N THR A 380 14.50 -14.06 -30.42
CA THR A 380 14.06 -12.70 -30.11
C THR A 380 14.75 -12.08 -28.88
N THR A 381 15.32 -12.91 -28.00
CA THR A 381 15.94 -12.49 -26.74
C THR A 381 17.39 -12.95 -26.58
N TRP A 382 18.20 -12.13 -25.91
CA TRP A 382 19.61 -12.42 -25.65
C TRP A 382 19.82 -13.67 -24.79
N TYR A 383 18.86 -13.96 -23.89
CA TYR A 383 18.96 -15.08 -22.97
C TYR A 383 18.64 -16.42 -23.65
N HIS A 384 17.80 -16.43 -24.69
CA HIS A 384 17.62 -17.61 -25.54
C HIS A 384 18.96 -18.01 -26.16
N PHE A 385 19.64 -17.06 -26.79
CA PHE A 385 20.97 -17.27 -27.37
C PHE A 385 21.99 -17.75 -26.33
N LEU A 386 22.03 -17.14 -25.14
CA LEU A 386 22.94 -17.55 -24.08
C LEU A 386 22.71 -19.02 -23.69
N VAL A 387 21.47 -19.42 -23.45
CA VAL A 387 21.15 -20.78 -23.00
C VAL A 387 21.42 -21.80 -24.11
N THR A 388 21.09 -21.50 -25.36
CA THR A 388 21.46 -22.32 -26.53
C THR A 388 22.97 -22.52 -26.62
N ARG A 389 23.75 -21.46 -26.44
CA ARG A 389 25.22 -21.54 -26.45
C ARG A 389 25.75 -22.42 -25.30
N LEU A 390 25.16 -22.34 -24.12
CA LEU A 390 25.53 -23.20 -23.00
C LEU A 390 25.20 -24.66 -23.30
N LEU A 391 24.04 -24.94 -23.90
CA LEU A 391 23.62 -26.29 -24.27
C LEU A 391 24.59 -26.99 -25.23
N TYR A 392 25.04 -26.28 -26.28
CA TYR A 392 25.85 -26.87 -27.35
C TYR A 392 27.36 -26.60 -27.23
N SER A 393 27.81 -25.83 -26.23
CA SER A 393 29.24 -25.56 -26.07
C SER A 393 29.76 -25.83 -24.66
N HIS A 394 28.92 -25.69 -23.61
CA HIS A 394 29.36 -25.77 -22.21
C HIS A 394 28.28 -26.37 -21.28
N PRO A 395 28.00 -27.68 -21.38
CA PRO A 395 26.89 -28.32 -20.66
C PRO A 395 27.10 -28.39 -19.13
N THR A 396 28.33 -28.27 -18.66
CA THR A 396 28.74 -28.38 -17.25
C THR A 396 28.98 -27.03 -16.56
N VAL A 397 28.44 -25.94 -17.13
CA VAL A 397 28.63 -24.57 -16.64
C VAL A 397 28.27 -24.40 -15.16
N LYS A 398 29.13 -23.70 -14.41
CA LYS A 398 28.85 -23.29 -13.02
C LYS A 398 28.20 -21.91 -12.98
N PRO A 399 27.38 -21.59 -11.95
CA PRO A 399 26.75 -20.28 -11.81
C PRO A 399 27.73 -19.10 -11.88
N MET A 400 28.93 -19.24 -11.31
CA MET A 400 29.96 -18.20 -11.29
C MET A 400 30.59 -17.91 -12.66
N GLU A 401 30.50 -18.87 -13.58
CA GLU A 401 31.10 -18.80 -14.92
C GLU A 401 30.16 -18.20 -15.96
N LEU A 402 28.85 -18.13 -15.66
CA LEU A 402 27.81 -17.61 -16.54
C LEU A 402 28.14 -16.20 -17.07
N ARG A 403 28.82 -15.37 -16.26
CA ARG A 403 29.26 -14.02 -16.64
C ARG A 403 30.21 -14.01 -17.84
N PHE A 404 31.10 -15.00 -17.97
CA PHE A 404 32.08 -15.05 -19.05
C PHE A 404 31.39 -15.37 -20.38
N TYR A 405 30.43 -16.29 -20.34
CA TYR A 405 29.61 -16.64 -21.50
C TYR A 405 28.64 -15.53 -21.89
N ALA A 406 28.15 -14.75 -20.90
CA ALA A 406 27.35 -13.56 -21.17
C ALA A 406 28.17 -12.42 -21.79
N GLN A 407 29.42 -12.21 -21.40
CA GLN A 407 30.23 -11.05 -21.83
C GLN A 407 30.91 -11.19 -23.20
N ALA A 408 31.03 -12.39 -23.76
CA ALA A 408 31.90 -12.66 -24.92
C ALA A 408 31.47 -12.05 -26.27
N ARG A 409 30.46 -11.15 -26.34
CA ARG A 409 30.13 -10.40 -27.57
C ARG A 409 29.44 -9.06 -27.29
N ASP A 410 29.64 -8.08 -28.17
CA ASP A 410 29.12 -6.70 -28.12
C ASP A 410 27.58 -6.56 -28.11
N THR A 411 26.83 -7.67 -28.15
CA THR A 411 25.38 -7.68 -27.94
C THR A 411 24.97 -7.78 -26.46
N VAL A 412 25.92 -7.91 -25.53
CA VAL A 412 25.63 -8.04 -24.09
C VAL A 412 26.27 -6.89 -23.28
N MET A 413 26.07 -5.66 -23.76
CA MET A 413 26.11 -4.45 -22.92
C MET A 413 25.00 -4.42 -21.85
N LEU A 414 24.12 -5.43 -21.82
CA LEU A 414 23.02 -5.60 -20.87
C LEU A 414 23.43 -6.05 -19.47
N ILE A 415 24.49 -6.87 -19.40
CA ILE A 415 24.86 -7.61 -18.18
C ILE A 415 26.26 -7.21 -17.71
N SER A 416 27.10 -6.72 -18.63
CA SER A 416 28.49 -6.37 -18.30
C SER A 416 28.62 -5.18 -17.33
N SER A 417 27.82 -4.12 -17.50
CA SER A 417 27.94 -2.90 -16.68
C SER A 417 27.06 -2.90 -15.42
N SER A 418 26.00 -3.69 -15.39
CA SER A 418 24.96 -3.68 -14.35
C SER A 418 25.09 -4.80 -13.32
N LEU A 419 25.81 -5.89 -13.66
CA LEU A 419 25.79 -7.10 -12.87
C LEU A 419 27.04 -7.36 -12.03
N MET A 420 28.13 -6.58 -12.14
CA MET A 420 29.39 -6.99 -11.49
C MET A 420 30.43 -5.88 -11.22
N HIS A 421 30.08 -4.71 -10.67
CA HIS A 421 31.08 -3.85 -9.99
C HIS A 421 30.69 -3.58 -8.53
N ARG A 422 31.45 -4.18 -7.61
CA ARG A 422 31.25 -4.30 -6.15
C ARG A 422 30.07 -5.18 -5.73
N LYS A 423 30.32 -6.04 -4.73
CA LYS A 423 29.42 -7.03 -4.07
C LYS A 423 28.06 -6.48 -3.55
N ILE A 424 27.68 -5.24 -3.90
CA ILE A 424 26.56 -4.47 -3.33
C ILE A 424 25.62 -3.90 -4.41
N SER A 425 26.10 -3.63 -5.63
CA SER A 425 25.36 -2.77 -6.59
C SER A 425 24.31 -3.50 -7.44
N VAL A 426 24.32 -4.83 -7.42
CA VAL A 426 23.68 -5.65 -8.47
C VAL A 426 22.32 -6.20 -8.06
N LYS A 427 22.10 -6.49 -6.78
CA LYS A 427 20.80 -6.99 -6.29
C LYS A 427 19.71 -5.90 -6.25
N CYS A 428 20.09 -4.62 -6.28
CA CYS A 428 19.17 -3.50 -6.11
C CYS A 428 18.82 -2.75 -7.41
N LEU A 429 19.71 -2.69 -8.41
CA LEU A 429 19.52 -1.77 -9.55
C LEU A 429 18.51 -2.27 -10.59
N LEU A 430 18.45 -3.59 -10.85
CA LEU A 430 17.46 -4.19 -11.76
C LEU A 430 16.05 -4.10 -11.15
N CYS A 431 15.95 -4.42 -9.86
CA CYS A 431 14.77 -4.29 -9.03
C CYS A 431 14.22 -2.85 -9.04
N PHE A 432 15.07 -1.85 -8.81
CA PHE A 432 14.65 -0.44 -8.74
C PHE A 432 14.00 0.07 -10.03
N LYS A 433 14.46 -0.37 -11.21
CA LYS A 433 13.85 0.02 -12.49
C LYS A 433 12.51 -0.66 -12.78
N CYS A 434 12.30 -1.90 -12.32
CA CYS A 434 10.99 -2.57 -12.40
C CYS A 434 9.95 -1.91 -11.48
N SER A 435 10.35 -1.43 -10.30
CA SER A 435 9.47 -0.64 -9.42
C SER A 435 9.04 0.69 -10.03
N ILE A 436 9.93 1.36 -10.78
CA ILE A 436 9.58 2.57 -11.54
C ILE A 436 8.56 2.25 -12.65
N ALA A 437 8.63 1.07 -13.28
CA ALA A 437 7.75 0.70 -14.38
C ALA A 437 6.31 0.35 -13.93
N LEU A 438 6.11 -0.27 -12.77
CA LEU A 438 4.77 -0.53 -12.20
C LEU A 438 4.24 0.58 -11.29
N SER A 439 5.04 1.62 -11.03
CA SER A 439 4.76 2.61 -9.97
C SER A 439 4.48 1.95 -8.61
N ASN A 440 5.04 0.76 -8.36
CA ASN A 440 4.79 -0.04 -7.15
C ASN A 440 6.07 -0.75 -6.69
N TRP A 441 6.30 -0.71 -5.39
CA TRP A 441 7.43 -1.33 -4.70
C TRP A 441 7.28 -2.84 -4.44
N TRP A 442 6.11 -3.43 -4.75
CA TRP A 442 5.75 -4.83 -4.45
C TRP A 442 6.84 -5.84 -4.85
N PHE A 443 7.23 -5.85 -6.12
CA PHE A 443 8.19 -6.84 -6.65
C PHE A 443 9.52 -6.79 -5.91
N VAL A 444 10.01 -5.58 -5.68
CA VAL A 444 11.33 -5.34 -5.09
C VAL A 444 11.31 -5.63 -3.59
N ALA A 445 10.24 -5.26 -2.90
CA ALA A 445 10.06 -5.56 -1.49
C ALA A 445 10.06 -7.07 -1.22
N HIS A 446 9.23 -7.83 -1.95
CA HIS A 446 9.09 -9.27 -1.72
C HIS A 446 10.29 -10.09 -2.22
N LEU A 447 10.88 -9.72 -3.38
CA LEU A 447 12.06 -10.41 -3.88
C LEU A 447 13.26 -10.16 -2.95
N THR A 448 13.42 -8.93 -2.46
CA THR A 448 14.49 -8.60 -1.53
C THR A 448 14.30 -9.30 -0.19
N ASP A 449 13.07 -9.36 0.32
CA ASP A 449 12.74 -10.13 1.54
C ASP A 449 13.12 -11.62 1.38
N LEU A 450 12.72 -12.26 0.27
CA LEU A 450 13.08 -13.65 -0.01
C LEU A 450 14.60 -13.86 -0.09
N LEU A 451 15.32 -12.95 -0.75
CA LEU A 451 16.78 -13.02 -0.86
C LEU A 451 17.49 -12.75 0.48
N ASP A 452 16.91 -11.94 1.36
CA ASP A 452 17.44 -11.70 2.70
C ASP A 452 17.29 -12.96 3.57
N HIS A 453 16.17 -13.66 3.47
CA HIS A 453 15.96 -15.00 4.07
C HIS A 453 16.94 -16.06 3.53
N CYS A 454 17.44 -15.90 2.30
CA CYS A 454 18.55 -16.70 1.75
C CYS A 454 19.94 -16.30 2.31
N LYS A 455 20.01 -15.33 3.22
CA LYS A 455 21.25 -14.76 3.81
C LYS A 455 22.18 -14.10 2.79
N LEU A 456 21.64 -13.68 1.65
CA LEU A 456 22.42 -13.14 0.53
C LEU A 456 22.66 -11.62 0.62
N LEU A 457 22.00 -10.93 1.54
CA LEU A 457 21.97 -9.45 1.66
C LEU A 457 22.52 -8.92 2.99
N GLN A 458 22.94 -9.79 3.91
CA GLN A 458 23.17 -9.52 5.34
C GLN A 458 24.37 -8.60 5.71
N SER A 459 24.89 -7.73 4.83
CA SER A 459 26.14 -7.01 5.13
C SER A 459 26.19 -5.50 4.88
N HIS A 460 25.12 -4.83 4.44
CA HIS A 460 25.19 -3.38 4.16
C HIS A 460 24.03 -2.61 4.79
N ASN A 461 24.27 -2.10 6.00
CA ASN A 461 23.49 -0.99 6.53
C ASN A 461 23.69 0.21 5.58
N LEU A 462 22.59 0.81 5.16
CA LEU A 462 22.64 2.07 4.44
C LEU A 462 23.21 3.14 5.37
N TYR A 463 23.79 4.21 4.81
CA TYR A 463 24.31 5.35 5.59
C TYR A 463 23.28 5.97 6.55
N PHE A 464 22.00 5.64 6.40
CA PHE A 464 20.88 6.13 7.20
C PHE A 464 20.41 5.13 8.29
N GLY A 465 21.18 4.07 8.58
CA GLY A 465 20.92 3.19 9.74
C GLY A 465 19.92 2.04 9.52
N SER A 466 19.25 1.96 8.36
CA SER A 466 18.37 0.84 8.01
C SER A 466 19.05 -0.15 7.04
N ASN A 467 18.64 -1.41 7.09
CA ASN A 467 19.02 -2.40 6.08
C ASN A 467 18.21 -2.20 4.79
N MET A 468 18.73 -2.66 3.64
CA MET A 468 18.07 -2.48 2.33
C MET A 468 16.67 -3.12 2.29
N ARG A 469 16.50 -4.27 2.94
CA ARG A 469 15.21 -4.97 3.03
C ARG A 469 14.15 -4.09 3.68
N GLU A 470 14.46 -3.55 4.85
CA GLU A 470 13.58 -2.70 5.64
C GLU A 470 13.24 -1.43 4.87
N PHE A 471 14.22 -0.75 4.27
CA PHE A 471 13.93 0.42 3.43
C PHE A 471 12.88 0.12 2.35
N LEU A 472 13.02 -0.98 1.61
CA LEU A 472 12.10 -1.35 0.54
C LEU A 472 10.72 -1.77 1.06
N LEU A 473 10.67 -2.46 2.21
CA LEU A 473 9.42 -2.80 2.88
C LEU A 473 8.69 -1.56 3.40
N LEU A 474 9.41 -0.59 3.97
CA LEU A 474 8.83 0.68 4.45
C LEU A 474 8.20 1.48 3.31
N GLU A 475 8.88 1.60 2.18
CA GLU A 475 8.35 2.30 1.00
C GLU A 475 7.13 1.58 0.41
N TYR A 476 7.18 0.24 0.36
CA TYR A 476 6.03 -0.56 -0.09
C TYR A 476 4.82 -0.43 0.83
N ALA A 477 5.02 -0.60 2.14
CA ALA A 477 3.98 -0.48 3.14
C ALA A 477 3.37 0.94 3.12
N SER A 478 4.20 1.98 3.03
CA SER A 478 3.74 3.37 2.89
C SER A 478 2.85 3.55 1.65
N GLY A 479 3.21 2.93 0.52
CA GLY A 479 2.36 2.89 -0.68
C GLY A 479 1.01 2.20 -0.48
N LEU A 480 0.95 1.12 0.31
CA LEU A 480 -0.30 0.44 0.65
C LEU A 480 -1.21 1.28 1.56
N PHE A 481 -0.64 2.08 2.47
CA PHE A 481 -1.38 2.97 3.36
C PHE A 481 -2.13 4.08 2.63
N SER A 482 -1.64 4.50 1.46
CA SER A 482 -2.35 5.45 0.59
C SER A 482 -3.67 4.90 0.05
N HIS A 483 -3.84 3.56 0.03
CA HIS A 483 -5.03 2.92 -0.51
C HIS A 483 -6.09 2.60 0.57
N HIS A 484 -7.36 2.90 0.27
CA HIS A 484 -8.45 2.85 1.24
C HIS A 484 -8.75 1.45 1.84
N SER A 485 -8.44 0.38 1.11
CA SER A 485 -8.71 -1.01 1.53
C SER A 485 -7.45 -1.82 1.89
N LEU A 486 -6.25 -1.37 1.51
CA LEU A 486 -5.01 -2.16 1.64
C LEU A 486 -4.16 -1.78 2.85
N TRP A 487 -4.45 -0.65 3.49
CA TRP A 487 -3.72 -0.16 4.66
C TRP A 487 -3.59 -1.21 5.79
N GLN A 488 -4.55 -2.14 5.93
CA GLN A 488 -4.46 -3.22 6.93
C GLN A 488 -3.28 -4.16 6.66
N LEU A 489 -3.03 -4.49 5.38
CA LEU A 489 -1.87 -5.29 4.99
C LEU A 489 -0.58 -4.53 5.31
N GLY A 490 -0.57 -3.21 5.05
CA GLY A 490 0.56 -2.34 5.36
C GLY A 490 1.01 -2.40 6.82
N VAL A 491 0.07 -2.54 7.77
CA VAL A 491 0.37 -2.64 9.20
C VAL A 491 1.28 -3.84 9.48
N ASP A 492 0.93 -5.01 8.95
CA ASP A 492 1.69 -6.23 9.15
C ASP A 492 3.09 -6.13 8.52
N TYR A 493 3.27 -5.43 7.37
CA TYR A 493 4.61 -5.17 6.83
C TYR A 493 5.45 -4.28 7.76
N PHE A 494 4.85 -3.26 8.37
CA PHE A 494 5.55 -2.42 9.35
C PHE A 494 5.96 -3.19 10.60
N ASP A 495 5.17 -4.16 11.06
CA ASP A 495 5.55 -5.00 12.21
C ASP A 495 6.81 -5.83 11.97
N HIS A 496 7.10 -6.18 10.71
CA HIS A 496 8.29 -6.96 10.32
C HIS A 496 9.49 -6.09 9.91
N CYS A 497 9.45 -4.79 10.25
CA CYS A 497 10.54 -3.84 10.09
C CYS A 497 11.15 -3.50 11.48
N PRO A 498 12.40 -3.90 11.77
CA PRO A 498 12.95 -3.88 13.13
C PRO A 498 13.28 -2.49 13.68
N GLU A 499 13.78 -1.56 12.87
CA GLU A 499 14.30 -0.27 13.34
C GLU A 499 13.24 0.84 13.28
N TYR A 500 12.62 1.01 12.11
CA TYR A 500 11.75 2.15 11.83
C TYR A 500 10.27 1.79 11.67
N GLY A 501 9.94 0.49 11.66
CA GLY A 501 8.57 0.00 11.44
C GLY A 501 7.53 0.63 12.34
N ARG A 502 7.79 0.64 13.66
CA ARG A 502 6.87 1.21 14.66
C ARG A 502 6.64 2.71 14.46
N VAL A 503 7.71 3.48 14.24
CA VAL A 503 7.61 4.94 14.06
C VAL A 503 6.83 5.26 12.78
N TYR A 504 7.06 4.51 11.71
CA TYR A 504 6.30 4.66 10.47
C TYR A 504 4.82 4.32 10.67
N LEU A 505 4.51 3.24 11.38
CA LEU A 505 3.12 2.87 11.69
C LEU A 505 2.42 3.96 12.51
N GLU A 506 3.08 4.51 13.53
CA GLU A 506 2.55 5.62 14.35
C GLU A 506 2.21 6.86 13.52
N LEU A 507 3.04 7.20 12.52
CA LEU A 507 2.82 8.35 11.64
C LEU A 507 1.72 8.11 10.59
N HIS A 508 1.61 6.89 10.06
CA HIS A 508 0.65 6.57 8.99
C HIS A 508 -0.75 6.28 9.53
N ILE A 509 -0.87 5.68 10.72
CA ILE A 509 -2.17 5.27 11.27
C ILE A 509 -3.09 6.47 11.53
N GLU A 510 -2.54 7.61 11.96
CA GLU A 510 -3.30 8.84 12.22
C GLU A 510 -3.84 9.49 10.94
N ARG A 511 -3.22 9.19 9.79
CA ARG A 511 -3.59 9.76 8.48
C ARG A 511 -4.70 8.96 7.79
N ILE A 512 -5.09 7.81 8.34
CA ILE A 512 -6.14 7.00 7.74
C ILE A 512 -7.47 7.77 7.78
N PRO A 513 -8.16 7.94 6.63
CA PRO A 513 -9.44 8.63 6.61
C PRO A 513 -10.50 7.81 7.35
N LEU A 514 -10.94 8.32 8.51
CA LEU A 514 -11.95 7.72 9.38
C LEU A 514 -13.36 8.11 8.93
N SER A 515 -13.81 7.58 7.78
CA SER A 515 -15.13 7.89 7.23
C SER A 515 -16.26 7.34 8.11
N THR A 516 -16.14 6.09 8.57
CA THR A 516 -17.15 5.37 9.35
C THR A 516 -16.67 4.98 10.75
N GLU A 517 -17.61 4.78 11.66
CA GLU A 517 -17.33 4.36 13.04
C GLU A 517 -16.72 2.95 13.11
N GLN A 518 -17.21 2.03 12.27
CA GLN A 518 -16.64 0.68 12.16
C GLN A 518 -15.17 0.71 11.74
N LYS A 519 -14.79 1.62 10.82
CA LYS A 519 -13.40 1.76 10.40
C LYS A 519 -12.53 2.28 11.56
N ALA A 520 -13.02 3.25 12.33
CA ALA A 520 -12.32 3.74 13.52
C ALA A 520 -12.12 2.64 14.58
N LEU A 521 -13.15 1.83 14.87
CA LEU A 521 -13.02 0.70 15.80
C LEU A 521 -11.99 -0.35 15.33
N LYS A 522 -11.91 -0.61 14.03
CA LYS A 522 -10.88 -1.50 13.46
C LYS A 522 -9.47 -0.94 13.67
N VAL A 523 -9.27 0.35 13.39
CA VAL A 523 -7.97 1.02 13.60
C VAL A 523 -7.59 0.99 15.09
N LEU A 524 -8.55 1.27 15.98
CA LEU A 524 -8.30 1.24 17.42
C LEU A 524 -7.89 -0.14 17.91
N ARG A 525 -8.57 -1.20 17.47
CA ARG A 525 -8.18 -2.57 17.82
C ARG A 525 -6.74 -2.88 17.43
N ILE A 526 -6.31 -2.42 16.24
CA ILE A 526 -4.93 -2.58 15.77
C ILE A 526 -3.94 -1.84 16.67
N CYS A 527 -4.25 -0.61 17.06
CA CYS A 527 -3.43 0.20 17.96
C CYS A 527 -3.37 -0.39 19.38
N GLU A 528 -4.49 -0.88 19.92
CA GLU A 528 -4.58 -1.49 21.25
C GLU A 528 -3.75 -2.78 21.33
N GLN A 529 -3.84 -3.64 20.31
CA GLN A 529 -3.01 -4.84 20.19
C GLN A 529 -1.50 -4.55 20.22
N ARG A 530 -1.09 -3.36 19.75
CA ARG A 530 0.31 -2.90 19.66
C ARG A 530 0.70 -1.89 20.73
N GLN A 531 -0.15 -1.69 21.74
CA GLN A 531 0.09 -0.76 22.87
C GLN A 531 0.38 0.70 22.44
N MET A 532 -0.26 1.16 21.36
CA MET A 532 -0.12 2.51 20.80
C MET A 532 -1.10 3.50 21.46
N HIS A 533 -0.90 3.78 22.76
CA HIS A 533 -1.86 4.54 23.57
C HIS A 533 -2.07 5.99 23.12
N GLU A 534 -1.03 6.66 22.63
CA GLU A 534 -1.12 8.05 22.15
C GLU A 534 -1.99 8.15 20.89
N GLN A 535 -1.82 7.21 19.95
CA GLN A 535 -2.59 7.14 18.72
C GLN A 535 -4.06 6.78 19.02
N VAL A 536 -4.31 5.87 19.97
CA VAL A 536 -5.68 5.57 20.46
C VAL A 536 -6.34 6.84 20.98
N ARG A 537 -5.65 7.63 21.80
CA ARG A 537 -6.16 8.89 22.34
C ARG A 537 -6.46 9.89 21.21
N SER A 538 -5.51 10.06 20.28
CA SER A 538 -5.62 10.96 19.13
C SER A 538 -6.84 10.62 18.25
N ILE A 539 -6.98 9.35 17.86
CA ILE A 539 -8.09 8.83 17.05
C ILE A 539 -9.43 9.04 17.75
N CYS A 540 -9.53 8.70 19.04
CA CYS A 540 -10.75 8.89 19.82
C CYS A 540 -11.15 10.38 19.89
N LYS A 541 -10.20 11.31 20.05
CA LYS A 541 -10.48 12.76 20.01
C LYS A 541 -11.03 13.23 18.67
N ILE A 542 -10.44 12.78 17.55
CA ILE A 542 -10.91 13.10 16.20
C ILE A 542 -12.36 12.59 16.01
N MET A 543 -12.63 11.36 16.42
CA MET A 543 -13.97 10.77 16.32
C MET A 543 -14.99 11.47 17.23
N ALA A 544 -14.60 11.86 18.44
CA ALA A 544 -15.46 12.60 19.36
C ALA A 544 -15.85 13.96 18.79
N MET A 545 -14.88 14.71 18.23
CA MET A 545 -15.12 15.98 17.53
C MET A 545 -16.02 15.82 16.30
N LYS A 546 -15.82 14.76 15.51
CA LYS A 546 -16.65 14.47 14.33
C LYS A 546 -18.09 14.13 14.73
N ALA A 547 -18.28 13.33 15.79
CA ALA A 547 -19.60 13.02 16.31
C ALA A 547 -20.32 14.27 16.84
N LEU A 548 -19.60 15.15 17.54
CA LEU A 548 -20.13 16.41 18.06
C LEU A 548 -20.60 17.35 16.93
N ARG A 549 -19.82 17.46 15.85
CA ARG A 549 -20.19 18.24 14.64
C ARG A 549 -21.42 17.69 13.94
N ASN A 550 -21.62 16.37 13.97
CA ASN A 550 -22.80 15.71 13.41
C ASN A 550 -24.00 15.68 14.37
N ASN A 551 -23.97 16.46 15.46
CA ASN A 551 -25.01 16.53 16.48
C ASN A 551 -25.34 15.20 17.19
N ARG A 552 -24.41 14.24 17.18
CA ARG A 552 -24.53 12.95 17.89
C ARG A 552 -23.81 13.03 19.23
N VAL A 553 -24.48 13.60 20.23
CA VAL A 553 -23.90 13.95 21.53
C VAL A 553 -23.51 12.71 22.34
N GLY A 554 -24.33 11.65 22.37
CA GLY A 554 -23.98 10.40 23.06
C GLY A 554 -22.77 9.70 22.44
N SER A 555 -22.73 9.58 21.11
CA SER A 555 -21.54 9.04 20.44
C SER A 555 -20.30 9.87 20.77
N ALA A 556 -20.39 11.20 20.76
CA ALA A 556 -19.28 12.07 21.11
C ALA A 556 -18.78 11.83 22.55
N LEU A 557 -19.69 11.66 23.51
CA LEU A 557 -19.35 11.37 24.89
C LEU A 557 -18.63 10.03 25.03
N SER A 558 -19.15 8.98 24.40
CA SER A 558 -18.53 7.65 24.40
C SER A 558 -17.09 7.69 23.87
N TRP A 559 -16.87 8.41 22.76
CA TRP A 559 -15.53 8.62 22.20
C TRP A 559 -14.61 9.45 23.12
N SER A 560 -15.15 10.46 23.82
CA SER A 560 -14.40 11.27 24.79
C SER A 560 -13.95 10.46 26.01
N ILE A 561 -14.82 9.58 26.51
CA ILE A 561 -14.51 8.69 27.64
C ILE A 561 -13.36 7.76 27.27
N ARG A 562 -13.41 7.16 26.07
CA ARG A 562 -12.33 6.31 25.55
C ARG A 562 -11.01 7.07 25.36
N ALA A 563 -11.08 8.35 24.96
CA ALA A 563 -9.91 9.22 24.89
C ALA A 563 -9.33 9.61 26.27
N LYS A 564 -10.07 9.37 27.36
CA LYS A 564 -9.78 9.91 28.70
C LYS A 564 -9.59 11.43 28.69
N ASP A 565 -10.37 12.14 27.86
CA ASP A 565 -10.34 13.60 27.78
C ASP A 565 -11.41 14.19 28.72
N ALA A 566 -10.98 14.56 29.92
CA ALA A 566 -11.86 15.10 30.96
C ALA A 566 -12.48 16.45 30.57
N ALA A 567 -11.71 17.33 29.92
CA ALA A 567 -12.19 18.65 29.51
C ALA A 567 -13.27 18.53 28.43
N PHE A 568 -13.06 17.66 27.44
CA PHE A 568 -14.05 17.43 26.40
C PHE A 568 -15.29 16.68 26.93
N ALA A 569 -15.12 15.75 27.88
CA ALA A 569 -16.23 15.08 28.55
C ALA A 569 -17.10 16.09 29.33
N THR A 570 -16.49 17.07 30.00
CA THR A 570 -17.21 18.17 30.67
C THR A 570 -18.02 19.00 29.68
N LEU A 571 -17.42 19.43 28.56
CA LEU A 571 -18.11 20.21 27.53
C LEU A 571 -19.34 19.47 26.97
N ILE A 572 -19.20 18.17 26.71
CA ILE A 572 -20.31 17.36 26.21
C ILE A 572 -21.38 17.16 27.29
N SER A 573 -20.97 16.98 28.55
CA SER A 573 -21.90 16.84 29.67
C SER A 573 -22.70 18.12 29.89
N ASP A 574 -22.08 19.30 29.79
CA ASP A 574 -22.77 20.59 29.84
C ASP A 574 -23.80 20.71 28.71
N ARG A 575 -23.48 20.20 27.52
CA ARG A 575 -24.42 20.18 26.38
C ARG A 575 -25.63 19.28 26.67
N PHE A 576 -25.44 18.10 27.26
CA PHE A 576 -26.54 17.23 27.69
C PHE A 576 -27.47 17.92 28.69
N LEU A 577 -26.90 18.64 29.66
CA LEU A 577 -27.68 19.36 30.67
C LEU A 577 -28.45 20.53 30.07
N LYS A 578 -27.83 21.26 29.14
CA LYS A 578 -28.50 22.34 28.40
C LYS A 578 -29.67 21.80 27.57
N ASP A 579 -29.43 20.70 26.84
CA ASP A 579 -30.47 20.03 26.06
C ASP A 579 -31.64 19.57 26.95
N TYR A 580 -31.35 19.09 28.16
CA TYR A 580 -32.37 18.75 29.16
C TYR A 580 -33.14 19.98 29.64
N CYS A 581 -32.48 21.11 29.93
CA CYS A 581 -33.19 22.33 30.33
C CYS A 581 -34.15 22.85 29.25
N GLU A 582 -33.81 22.68 27.98
CA GLU A 582 -34.62 23.16 26.85
C GLU A 582 -35.76 22.20 26.49
N ARG A 583 -35.54 20.88 26.59
CA ARG A 583 -36.49 19.85 26.11
C ARG A 583 -37.19 19.05 27.21
N GLY A 584 -36.67 19.07 28.44
CA GLY A 584 -37.16 18.29 29.58
C GLY A 584 -36.82 16.80 29.53
N CYS A 585 -35.95 16.35 28.61
CA CYS A 585 -35.57 14.95 28.49
C CYS A 585 -34.11 14.77 28.04
N PHE A 586 -33.48 13.65 28.43
CA PHE A 586 -32.14 13.31 27.98
C PHE A 586 -32.16 12.60 26.63
N SER A 587 -31.20 12.95 25.78
CA SER A 587 -30.86 12.16 24.60
C SER A 587 -29.99 10.95 25.02
N ASP A 588 -30.05 9.83 24.30
CA ASP A 588 -29.18 8.66 24.50
C ASP A 588 -29.13 8.11 25.95
N LEU A 589 -30.31 7.84 26.54
CA LEU A 589 -30.48 7.36 27.93
C LEU A 589 -29.62 6.13 28.26
N ASP A 590 -29.57 5.15 27.36
CA ASP A 590 -28.82 3.90 27.54
C ASP A 590 -27.34 4.14 27.80
N LEU A 591 -26.75 5.18 27.19
CA LEU A 591 -25.34 5.50 27.39
C LEU A 591 -25.09 6.05 28.79
N ILE A 592 -25.94 6.97 29.24
CA ILE A 592 -25.82 7.63 30.55
C ILE A 592 -26.03 6.61 31.67
N ASP A 593 -26.99 5.71 31.49
CA ASP A 593 -27.28 4.62 32.43
C ASP A 593 -26.11 3.63 32.56
N ASN A 594 -25.29 3.48 31.51
CA ASN A 594 -24.16 2.55 31.45
C ASN A 594 -22.77 3.20 31.59
N LEU A 595 -22.67 4.41 32.18
CA LEU A 595 -21.37 5.09 32.37
C LEU A 595 -20.41 4.34 33.32
N GLY A 596 -20.95 3.64 34.33
CA GLY A 596 -20.18 2.88 35.31
C GLY A 596 -19.06 3.73 35.96
N PRO A 597 -17.85 3.19 36.17
CA PRO A 597 -16.71 3.94 36.71
C PRO A 597 -16.26 5.13 35.87
N SER A 598 -16.65 5.18 34.59
CA SER A 598 -16.26 6.25 33.66
C SER A 598 -16.83 7.62 34.05
N MET A 599 -17.86 7.65 34.91
CA MET A 599 -18.43 8.89 35.40
C MET A 599 -17.40 9.77 36.14
N LEU A 600 -16.41 9.13 36.78
CA LEU A 600 -15.35 9.78 37.54
C LEU A 600 -14.31 10.48 36.66
N LEU A 601 -14.46 10.44 35.33
CA LEU A 601 -13.58 11.15 34.41
C LEU A 601 -13.67 12.67 34.58
N SER A 602 -14.85 13.20 34.92
CA SER A 602 -15.03 14.61 35.28
C SER A 602 -16.20 14.82 36.24
N ASP A 603 -16.13 15.89 37.03
CA ASP A 603 -17.18 16.23 38.00
C ASP A 603 -18.53 16.46 37.32
N ARG A 604 -18.51 17.08 36.12
CA ARG A 604 -19.72 17.33 35.35
C ARG A 604 -20.34 16.04 34.81
N LEU A 605 -19.52 15.09 34.36
CA LEU A 605 -19.99 13.79 33.91
C LEU A 605 -20.53 12.96 35.09
N THR A 606 -19.88 13.07 36.26
CA THR A 606 -20.37 12.49 37.51
C THR A 606 -21.75 13.05 37.87
N PHE A 607 -21.92 14.36 37.82
CA PHE A 607 -23.21 15.02 38.04
C PHE A 607 -24.27 14.49 37.06
N LEU A 608 -23.97 14.43 35.75
CA LEU A 608 -24.90 13.95 34.74
C LEU A 608 -25.36 12.50 35.01
N GLY A 609 -24.43 11.60 35.29
CA GLY A 609 -24.74 10.19 35.59
C GLY A 609 -25.56 10.03 36.87
N LYS A 610 -25.21 10.77 37.93
CA LYS A 610 -25.93 10.73 39.20
C LYS A 610 -27.31 11.37 39.14
N TYR A 611 -27.46 12.44 38.36
CA TYR A 611 -28.75 13.07 38.13
C TYR A 611 -29.69 12.17 37.29
N ARG A 612 -29.14 11.39 36.36
CA ARG A 612 -29.91 10.34 35.67
C ARG A 612 -30.32 9.20 36.61
N GLU A 613 -29.43 8.77 37.50
CA GLU A 613 -29.73 7.78 38.53
C GLU A 613 -30.88 8.24 39.45
N PHE A 614 -30.96 9.53 39.77
CA PHE A 614 -32.10 10.13 40.48
C PHE A 614 -33.43 9.89 39.74
N HIS A 615 -33.49 10.19 38.44
CA HIS A 615 -34.71 9.97 37.63
C HIS A 615 -35.11 8.49 37.57
N ARG A 616 -34.13 7.58 37.53
CA ARG A 616 -34.39 6.13 37.60
C ARG A 616 -35.01 5.73 38.94
N LEU A 617 -34.43 6.17 40.06
CA LEU A 617 -34.95 5.90 41.40
C LEU A 617 -36.36 6.49 41.60
N TYR A 618 -36.60 7.69 41.05
CA TYR A 618 -37.91 8.32 41.05
C TYR A 618 -38.94 7.49 40.27
N GLY A 619 -38.59 7.00 39.08
CA GLY A 619 -39.44 6.10 38.28
C GLY A 619 -39.73 4.75 38.95
N GLU A 620 -38.77 4.22 39.71
CA GLU A 620 -38.91 3.01 40.53
C GLU A 620 -39.74 3.24 41.82
N LYS A 621 -40.24 4.47 42.06
CA LYS A 621 -40.95 4.90 43.28
C LYS A 621 -40.13 4.81 44.58
N ARG A 622 -38.80 4.79 44.48
CA ARG A 622 -37.87 4.81 45.63
C ARG A 622 -37.60 6.25 46.05
N PHE A 623 -38.65 6.93 46.51
CA PHE A 623 -38.64 8.39 46.73
C PHE A 623 -37.63 8.85 47.79
N SER A 624 -37.46 8.13 48.90
CA SER A 624 -36.50 8.48 49.95
C SER A 624 -35.05 8.45 49.46
N GLU A 625 -34.71 7.47 48.63
CA GLU A 625 -33.36 7.36 48.07
C GLU A 625 -33.13 8.40 46.97
N ALA A 626 -34.13 8.67 46.14
CA ALA A 626 -34.09 9.72 45.14
C ALA A 626 -33.90 11.11 45.80
N ALA A 627 -34.66 11.41 46.85
CA ALA A 627 -34.56 12.66 47.61
C ALA A 627 -33.16 12.86 48.22
N ARG A 628 -32.60 11.81 48.84
CA ARG A 628 -31.23 11.84 49.37
C ARG A 628 -30.20 12.11 48.26
N LEU A 629 -30.33 11.45 47.10
CA LEU A 629 -29.42 11.64 45.98
C LEU A 629 -29.52 13.05 45.40
N LEU A 630 -30.73 13.59 45.25
CA LEU A 630 -30.97 14.95 44.77
C LEU A 630 -30.33 16.00 45.70
N LEU A 631 -30.50 15.83 47.02
CA LEU A 631 -29.89 16.70 48.01
C LEU A 631 -28.35 16.63 47.97
N MET A 632 -27.78 15.43 47.80
CA MET A 632 -26.33 15.28 47.61
C MET A 632 -25.84 15.98 46.34
N LEU A 633 -26.58 15.89 45.24
CA LEU A 633 -26.21 16.56 43.99
C LEU A 633 -26.19 18.09 44.11
N MET A 634 -27.08 18.66 44.92
CA MET A 634 -27.16 20.08 45.22
C MET A 634 -26.02 20.56 46.13
N THR A 635 -25.79 19.84 47.22
CA THR A 635 -24.82 20.23 48.27
C THR A 635 -23.37 19.91 47.90
N ALA A 636 -23.12 18.93 47.02
CA ALA A 636 -21.76 18.55 46.60
C ALA A 636 -21.09 19.55 45.64
N HIS A 637 -21.73 20.67 45.28
CA HIS A 637 -21.21 21.71 44.38
C HIS A 637 -20.72 21.24 42.99
N ILE A 638 -21.08 20.03 42.57
CA ILE A 638 -20.76 19.47 41.24
C ILE A 638 -21.75 19.90 40.15
N ALA A 639 -22.91 20.43 40.54
CA ALA A 639 -23.97 20.90 39.63
C ALA A 639 -23.64 22.28 39.03
N PRO A 640 -23.87 22.52 37.73
CA PRO A 640 -23.70 23.85 37.14
C PRO A 640 -24.69 24.83 37.75
N CYS A 641 -24.28 26.07 38.07
CA CYS A 641 -25.20 27.07 38.63
C CYS A 641 -26.43 27.33 37.73
N SER A 642 -26.27 27.23 36.40
CA SER A 642 -27.38 27.33 35.45
C SER A 642 -28.41 26.21 35.55
N PHE A 643 -28.07 25.09 36.20
CA PHE A 643 -28.93 23.90 36.33
C PHE A 643 -29.60 23.80 37.71
N TRP A 644 -29.20 24.64 38.67
CA TRP A 644 -29.72 24.59 40.04
C TRP A 644 -31.23 24.85 40.11
N MET A 645 -31.76 25.77 39.30
CA MET A 645 -33.21 26.01 39.23
C MET A 645 -33.98 24.76 38.78
N THR A 646 -33.43 24.02 37.81
CA THR A 646 -34.02 22.77 37.31
C THR A 646 -34.00 21.69 38.41
N LEU A 647 -32.86 21.49 39.09
CA LEU A 647 -32.74 20.56 40.22
C LEU A 647 -33.75 20.86 41.34
N LEU A 648 -33.90 22.13 41.72
CA LEU A 648 -34.87 22.57 42.73
C LEU A 648 -36.30 22.30 42.26
N THR A 649 -36.60 22.60 41.00
CA THR A 649 -37.92 22.32 40.40
C THR A 649 -38.23 20.82 40.42
N ASP A 650 -37.25 19.96 40.17
CA ASP A 650 -37.43 18.50 40.24
C ASP A 650 -37.60 17.97 41.68
N ALA A 651 -37.28 18.78 42.69
CA ALA A 651 -37.59 18.48 44.09
C ALA A 651 -39.08 18.74 44.42
N LEU A 652 -39.79 19.60 43.66
CA LEU A 652 -41.19 19.95 43.94
C LEU A 652 -42.11 18.73 44.09
N PRO A 653 -42.11 17.75 43.17
CA PRO A 653 -43.00 16.60 43.29
C PRO A 653 -42.69 15.72 44.51
N LEU A 654 -41.44 15.72 44.99
CA LEU A 654 -41.03 15.00 46.20
C LEU A 654 -41.40 15.78 47.47
N LEU A 655 -41.31 17.10 47.43
CA LEU A 655 -41.74 17.99 48.51
C LEU A 655 -43.26 17.97 48.70
N GLU A 656 -44.05 17.79 47.64
CA GLU A 656 -45.53 17.79 47.71
C GLU A 656 -46.16 16.39 47.90
N GLN A 657 -45.35 15.35 48.13
CA GLN A 657 -45.87 14.02 48.46
C GLN A 657 -46.71 14.04 49.75
N LYS A 658 -47.69 13.13 49.84
CA LYS A 658 -48.49 12.94 51.06
C LYS A 658 -47.64 12.45 52.23
N GLU A 659 -46.66 11.60 51.93
CA GLU A 659 -45.67 11.14 52.89
C GLU A 659 -44.51 12.14 52.95
N VAL A 660 -44.03 12.41 54.16
CA VAL A 660 -42.84 13.23 54.38
C VAL A 660 -41.61 12.47 53.88
N ILE A 661 -41.01 12.94 52.79
CA ILE A 661 -39.80 12.37 52.16
C ILE A 661 -38.53 13.11 52.60
N PHE A 662 -38.56 14.44 52.68
CA PHE A 662 -37.45 15.26 53.17
C PHE A 662 -37.64 15.61 54.65
N SER A 663 -36.61 15.44 55.49
CA SER A 663 -36.62 15.85 56.89
C SER A 663 -36.54 17.37 57.08
N ALA A 664 -36.64 17.86 58.32
CA ALA A 664 -36.59 19.29 58.60
C ALA A 664 -35.23 19.86 58.18
N GLU A 665 -34.14 19.19 58.59
CA GLU A 665 -32.76 19.53 58.22
C GLU A 665 -32.55 19.56 56.70
N GLN A 666 -33.04 18.53 55.98
CA GLN A 666 -32.95 18.48 54.53
C GLN A 666 -33.75 19.59 53.85
N THR A 667 -34.90 19.96 54.41
CA THR A 667 -35.73 21.07 53.91
C THR A 667 -35.03 22.42 54.15
N TYR A 668 -34.34 22.60 55.29
CA TYR A 668 -33.52 23.79 55.54
C TYR A 668 -32.38 23.92 54.54
N GLU A 669 -31.69 22.83 54.21
CA GLU A 669 -30.63 22.86 53.19
C GLU A 669 -31.17 23.21 51.79
N LEU A 670 -32.33 22.70 51.39
CA LEU A 670 -32.97 23.10 50.13
C LEU A 670 -33.39 24.57 50.12
N MET A 671 -33.89 25.10 51.25
CA MET A 671 -34.21 26.53 51.39
C MET A 671 -32.94 27.39 51.24
N ARG A 672 -31.83 26.97 51.85
CA ARG A 672 -30.53 27.64 51.71
C ARG A 672 -30.05 27.66 50.26
N CYS A 673 -30.13 26.53 49.54
CA CYS A 673 -29.76 26.49 48.11
C CYS A 673 -30.65 27.39 47.24
N LEU A 674 -31.94 27.50 47.55
CA LEU A 674 -32.86 28.43 46.86
C LEU A 674 -32.49 29.89 47.15
N GLU A 675 -32.14 30.22 48.39
CA GLU A 675 -31.68 31.55 48.79
C GLU A 675 -30.39 31.92 48.07
N ASP A 676 -29.38 31.03 48.05
CA ASP A 676 -28.11 31.22 47.33
C ASP A 676 -28.33 31.50 45.84
N LEU A 677 -29.25 30.76 45.20
CA LEU A 677 -29.62 30.97 43.80
C LEU A 677 -30.25 32.35 43.56
N THR A 678 -31.16 32.77 44.45
CA THR A 678 -31.81 34.09 44.33
C THR A 678 -30.86 35.24 44.64
N ALA A 679 -29.92 35.07 45.57
CA ALA A 679 -28.89 36.04 45.91
C ALA A 679 -27.89 36.24 44.76
N GLY A 680 -27.46 35.16 44.10
CA GLY A 680 -26.51 35.22 42.98
C GLY A 680 -27.06 35.84 41.69
N LYS A 681 -28.39 35.84 41.49
CA LYS A 681 -29.06 36.44 40.31
C LYS A 681 -29.25 37.95 40.41
N LEU A 682 -29.32 38.50 41.62
CA LEU A 682 -29.42 39.94 41.85
C LEU A 682 -28.22 40.73 41.24
N ASP A 683 -27.09 40.06 41.01
CA ASP A 683 -25.86 40.67 40.47
C ASP A 683 -25.66 40.56 38.95
N LYS A 684 -26.44 39.73 38.22
CA LYS A 684 -26.23 39.49 36.79
C LYS A 684 -27.55 39.43 36.02
N GLN A 685 -27.87 40.55 35.36
CA GLN A 685 -28.91 40.75 34.33
C GLN A 685 -30.37 40.88 34.80
N LYS A 686 -30.80 42.14 34.97
CA LYS A 686 -32.15 42.57 34.58
C LYS A 686 -32.24 42.48 33.05
N LEU A 687 -33.12 41.64 32.49
CA LEU A 687 -33.84 41.85 31.21
C LEU A 687 -34.67 40.59 30.82
N GLN A 688 -36.00 40.74 30.92
CA GLN A 688 -37.07 40.16 30.08
C GLN A 688 -37.47 38.68 30.17
N ASP A 689 -36.89 37.83 31.02
CA ASP A 689 -37.40 36.44 31.26
C ASP A 689 -37.87 36.20 32.73
N ASP A 690 -38.02 37.27 33.51
CA ASP A 690 -38.21 37.23 34.97
C ASP A 690 -39.55 36.63 35.44
N ASP A 691 -40.64 36.74 34.68
CA ASP A 691 -41.98 36.36 35.18
C ASP A 691 -42.15 34.84 35.37
N VAL A 692 -41.61 34.01 34.48
CA VAL A 692 -41.74 32.54 34.60
C VAL A 692 -40.84 32.02 35.71
N GLU A 693 -39.66 32.60 35.86
CA GLU A 693 -38.68 32.15 36.83
C GLU A 693 -39.00 32.63 38.25
N THR A 694 -39.58 33.82 38.39
CA THR A 694 -40.15 34.30 39.67
C THR A 694 -41.32 33.42 40.13
N VAL A 695 -42.22 33.02 39.24
CA VAL A 695 -43.30 32.06 39.55
C VAL A 695 -42.73 30.73 40.05
N LYS A 696 -41.68 30.20 39.41
CA LYS A 696 -41.01 28.96 39.89
C LYS A 696 -40.44 29.12 41.30
N VAL A 697 -39.81 30.26 41.60
CA VAL A 697 -39.28 30.56 42.95
C VAL A 697 -40.39 30.62 43.99
N GLU A 698 -41.52 31.26 43.68
CA GLU A 698 -42.68 31.32 44.59
C GLU A 698 -43.28 29.93 44.85
N MET A 699 -43.43 29.11 43.80
CA MET A 699 -43.87 27.71 43.94
C MET A 699 -42.94 26.90 44.83
N LEU A 700 -41.61 27.05 44.66
CA LEU A 700 -40.60 26.40 45.49
C LEU A 700 -40.71 26.82 46.96
N ARG A 701 -40.82 28.13 47.24
CA ARG A 701 -41.00 28.65 48.61
C ARG A 701 -42.25 28.07 49.26
N LEU A 702 -43.36 28.01 48.53
CA LEU A 702 -44.62 27.45 49.03
C LEU A 702 -44.52 25.95 49.32
N ALA A 703 -43.91 25.17 48.42
CA ALA A 703 -43.72 23.74 48.60
C ALA A 703 -42.79 23.41 49.78
N LEU A 704 -41.69 24.17 49.93
CA LEU A 704 -40.75 24.04 51.05
C LEU A 704 -41.44 24.36 52.39
N ALA A 705 -42.20 25.45 52.46
CA ALA A 705 -42.94 25.84 53.68
C ALA A 705 -43.99 24.79 54.07
N ARG A 706 -44.72 24.25 53.08
CA ARG A 706 -45.70 23.16 53.30
C ARG A 706 -45.05 21.87 53.77
N ASN A 707 -43.92 21.49 53.16
CA ASN A 707 -43.19 20.30 53.60
C ASN A 707 -42.69 20.49 55.03
N LEU A 708 -42.06 21.62 55.34
CA LEU A 708 -41.57 21.93 56.69
C LEU A 708 -42.68 21.87 57.74
N ALA A 709 -43.86 22.44 57.45
CA ALA A 709 -45.01 22.36 58.34
C ALA A 709 -45.46 20.91 58.61
N ARG A 710 -45.51 20.06 57.56
CA ARG A 710 -45.85 18.64 57.71
C ARG A 710 -44.78 17.87 58.48
N VAL A 711 -43.51 18.16 58.21
CA VAL A 711 -42.36 17.52 58.85
C VAL A 711 -42.34 17.83 60.34
N ILE A 712 -42.47 19.11 60.74
CA ILE A 712 -42.47 19.52 62.15
C ILE A 712 -43.58 18.80 62.92
N VAL A 713 -44.77 18.66 62.32
CA VAL A 713 -45.87 17.91 62.94
C VAL A 713 -45.54 16.42 63.07
N LYS A 714 -44.90 15.80 62.07
CA LYS A 714 -44.55 14.38 62.06
C LYS A 714 -43.34 14.02 62.94
N GLU A 715 -42.27 14.81 62.90
CA GLU A 715 -41.08 14.62 63.74
C GLU A 715 -41.39 14.97 65.20
N GLY A 716 -42.13 16.06 65.44
CA GLY A 716 -42.57 16.44 66.78
C GLY A 716 -43.60 15.49 67.40
N THR A 717 -44.25 14.62 66.62
CA THR A 717 -45.10 13.53 67.16
C THR A 717 -44.34 12.23 67.40
N LEU A 718 -43.17 12.03 66.77
CA LEU A 718 -42.31 10.85 66.97
C LEU A 718 -41.35 11.01 68.16
N GLU A 719 -40.91 12.23 68.49
CA GLU A 719 -40.08 12.48 69.69
C GLU A 719 -40.86 12.46 71.01
N GLY A 720 -42.19 12.36 70.94
CA GLY A 720 -43.10 12.36 72.10
C GLY A 720 -43.69 11.00 72.49
N SER A 721 -43.15 9.87 72.00
CA SER A 721 -43.59 8.50 72.39
C SER A 721 -42.47 7.67 72.99
#